data_AF-A0A9D7S747-F1
#
_entry.id   AF-A0A9D7S747-F1
#
_cell.length_a   1.000
_cell.length_b   1.000
_cell.length_c   1.000
_cell.angle_alpha   90.00
_cell.angle_beta   90.00
_cell.angle_gamma   90.00
#
_symmetry.space_group_name_H-M   'P 1'
#
loop_
_entity.id
_entity.type
_entity.pdbx_description
1 polymer ?
#
loop_
_entity_poly.entity_id
_entity_poly.type
_entity_poly.pdbx_seq_one_letter_code
_entity_poly.pdbx_strand_id
1 'polypeptide(L)'
;MNIKYYIFCLLVGFSWLSHGQTNINIDPNKKLQIIDGFGAHQGGDVVNQAWWLNLYYDDMGCSIYRLDLTPKLKAPVSDLSYFSPWFMGSATKSVFNFEDQANPNGPENNRVRTYTGPNDYSRTFGGRQAPIAVMGPDIEKNMNLFSFPNDAAVVEGFKKKAQLGDFKLMGSIWSPVPWVKVSSGNRYPENWWPGPVVNTPWPFIWGGNFSGGRLDVSGTPLAVFNDVSVGGTGPTSSLTQFVRSTAAYVLGLKRLYKVPFYSISIQNELNFEVFYSCATYPLSSQYITAVKAIRAEFDKYPELKNIRIMGPEDLLGGDSYGMWEYGGPTHKNLQYLKNIEADPAASKAVDFYCIHGYANDGVSSAGANPRQWDWWVNGWTTSPAQGIPANVKGFASFNKKSWMTETSGENKDWLYPKTGFPGDGGLGVAIRIHQALTTGRQSAWVYWTFTDSDDAGNVSASGLSNQAAGAIAPKYVGAKHFFKYIRPNSNRVEVVSTGNNAILSSAYFNDSSKTITAVLLNTSSTSQTVQIKLALADMRFNVYSSNENNYWKTSSVDLKSGTISLTMNPYSVTTLNGSLPTTQVNNPKSDVITEMTLSPNPWYHHANIHFNLKHSGLVHIDVLNLYGQVVENIWNEPLSSGNHNIPMKQDLLTPGIYYIKVRMANDMNIVRMIKLNE
;
A
#
# COMPACT_ATOMS: atom_id res chain seq x y z
N MET A 1 1.22 82.18 -3.17
CA MET A 1 1.42 82.21 -1.70
C MET A 1 0.04 82.10 -1.05
N ASN A 2 -0.34 80.89 -0.61
CA ASN A 2 -1.32 80.59 0.45
C ASN A 2 -1.64 79.10 0.41
N ILE A 3 -1.19 78.39 1.45
CA ILE A 3 -1.43 76.97 1.69
C ILE A 3 -2.74 76.86 2.48
N LYS A 4 -3.70 76.05 1.99
CA LYS A 4 -4.82 75.54 2.78
C LYS A 4 -4.79 74.02 2.75
N TYR A 5 -4.60 73.42 3.93
CA TYR A 5 -4.72 72.00 4.18
C TYR A 5 -6.19 71.57 4.11
N TYR A 6 -6.50 70.56 3.30
CA TYR A 6 -7.78 69.84 3.36
C TYR A 6 -7.55 68.51 4.09
N ILE A 7 -8.20 68.38 5.25
CA ILE A 7 -8.35 67.11 5.97
C ILE A 7 -9.50 66.35 5.30
N PHE A 8 -9.19 65.21 4.69
CA PHE A 8 -10.18 64.26 4.20
C PHE A 8 -10.30 63.12 5.22
N CYS A 9 -11.41 63.08 5.96
CA CYS A 9 -11.76 61.95 6.81
C CYS A 9 -12.15 60.76 5.91
N LEU A 10 -11.29 59.74 5.83
CA LEU A 10 -11.64 58.44 5.27
C LEU A 10 -12.41 57.63 6.32
N LEU A 11 -13.73 57.56 6.17
CA LEU A 11 -14.57 56.54 6.82
C LEU A 11 -14.24 55.18 6.18
N VAL A 12 -13.34 54.43 6.80
CA VAL A 12 -13.10 53.03 6.45
C VAL A 12 -14.27 52.22 7.01
N GLY A 13 -15.23 51.91 6.15
CA GLY A 13 -16.23 50.89 6.43
C GLY A 13 -15.52 49.54 6.52
N PHE A 14 -15.36 49.01 7.74
CA PHE A 14 -15.02 47.61 7.96
C PHE A 14 -16.20 46.75 7.47
N SER A 15 -16.14 46.29 6.23
CA SER A 15 -16.92 45.14 5.80
C SER A 15 -16.37 43.92 6.53
N TRP A 16 -17.01 43.54 7.62
CA TRP A 16 -16.84 42.21 8.21
C TRP A 16 -17.23 41.19 7.13
N LEU A 17 -16.25 40.60 6.46
CA LEU A 17 -16.48 39.39 5.68
C LEU A 17 -16.97 38.33 6.66
N SER A 18 -18.28 38.09 6.67
CA SER A 18 -18.85 36.92 7.30
C SER A 18 -18.14 35.71 6.70
N HIS A 19 -17.37 34.99 7.51
CA HIS A 19 -16.73 33.75 7.06
C HIS A 19 -17.85 32.80 6.68
N GLY A 20 -18.04 32.58 5.37
CA GLY A 20 -19.14 31.78 4.85
C GLY A 20 -19.06 30.36 5.41
N GLN A 21 -20.15 29.93 6.04
CA GLN A 21 -20.32 28.55 6.48
C GLN A 21 -20.17 27.61 5.27
N THR A 22 -19.30 26.60 5.38
CA THR A 22 -19.12 25.62 4.31
C THR A 22 -20.19 24.54 4.43
N ASN A 23 -20.91 24.28 3.35
CA ASN A 23 -21.89 23.20 3.28
C ASN A 23 -21.32 22.02 2.52
N ILE A 24 -21.32 20.84 3.13
CA ILE A 24 -20.78 19.58 2.61
C ILE A 24 -21.94 18.61 2.48
N ASN A 25 -22.29 18.20 1.27
CA ASN A 25 -23.34 17.21 1.02
C ASN A 25 -22.70 15.87 0.66
N ILE A 26 -23.02 14.81 1.41
CA ILE A 26 -22.49 13.46 1.20
C ILE A 26 -23.64 12.56 0.72
N ASP A 27 -23.48 11.94 -0.45
CA ASP A 27 -24.45 10.98 -1.00
C ASP A 27 -23.86 9.56 -1.01
N PRO A 28 -24.18 8.70 -0.03
CA PRO A 28 -23.63 7.35 0.06
C PRO A 28 -24.10 6.42 -1.06
N ASN A 29 -25.14 6.79 -1.82
CA ASN A 29 -25.65 5.97 -2.93
C ASN A 29 -24.90 6.21 -4.23
N LYS A 30 -24.25 7.37 -4.39
CA LYS A 30 -23.41 7.69 -5.55
C LYS A 30 -21.99 7.20 -5.33
N LYS A 31 -21.76 5.94 -5.69
CA LYS A 31 -20.47 5.25 -5.55
C LYS A 31 -19.51 5.64 -6.67
N LEU A 32 -18.26 5.86 -6.30
CA LEU A 32 -17.14 6.16 -7.19
C LEU A 32 -16.18 4.95 -7.17
N GLN A 33 -14.87 5.17 -7.07
CA GLN A 33 -13.93 4.06 -7.06
C GLN A 33 -13.95 3.27 -5.73
N ILE A 34 -13.65 1.98 -5.81
CA ILE A 34 -13.44 1.10 -4.66
C ILE A 34 -12.03 1.33 -4.10
N ILE A 35 -11.92 1.37 -2.78
CA ILE A 35 -10.66 1.44 -2.04
C ILE A 35 -10.19 0.02 -1.71
N ASP A 36 -9.00 -0.32 -2.20
CA ASP A 36 -8.33 -1.60 -1.95
C ASP A 36 -7.63 -1.64 -0.60
N GLY A 37 -7.16 -0.49 -0.10
CA GLY A 37 -6.51 -0.37 1.19
C GLY A 37 -5.39 0.67 1.24
N PHE A 38 -4.64 0.61 2.32
CA PHE A 38 -3.56 1.53 2.64
C PHE A 38 -2.39 0.78 3.27
N GLY A 39 -1.18 1.27 3.07
CA GLY A 39 0.02 0.61 3.59
C GLY A 39 1.30 1.42 3.45
N ALA A 40 2.41 0.73 3.63
CA ALA A 40 3.75 1.21 3.35
C ALA A 40 4.71 0.05 3.09
N HIS A 41 5.87 0.33 2.50
CA HIS A 41 7.02 -0.57 2.52
C HIS A 41 7.80 -0.45 3.84
N GLN A 42 8.57 -1.49 4.18
CA GLN A 42 9.56 -1.46 5.26
C GLN A 42 10.63 -2.52 4.98
N GLY A 43 11.90 -2.12 5.03
CA GLY A 43 13.03 -3.03 5.04
C GLY A 43 13.59 -3.30 6.45
N GLY A 44 14.45 -4.31 6.55
CA GLY A 44 15.24 -4.62 7.75
C GLY A 44 14.48 -5.36 8.85
N ASP A 45 15.17 -5.66 9.95
CA ASP A 45 14.67 -6.53 11.03
C ASP A 45 13.53 -5.93 11.86
N VAL A 46 13.24 -4.63 11.69
CA VAL A 46 12.19 -3.94 12.43
C VAL A 46 10.80 -4.54 12.18
N VAL A 47 10.56 -5.11 10.99
CA VAL A 47 9.30 -5.78 10.61
C VAL A 47 9.00 -7.01 11.48
N ASN A 48 10.00 -7.52 12.20
CA ASN A 48 9.86 -8.65 13.10
C ASN A 48 9.58 -8.24 14.56
N GLN A 49 9.56 -6.93 14.86
CA GLN A 49 9.41 -6.43 16.22
C GLN A 49 7.93 -6.16 16.57
N ALA A 50 7.50 -6.60 17.75
CA ALA A 50 6.10 -6.51 18.18
C ALA A 50 5.54 -5.08 18.20
N TRP A 51 6.34 -4.09 18.62
CA TRP A 51 5.90 -2.69 18.63
C TRP A 51 5.58 -2.18 17.22
N TRP A 52 6.38 -2.59 16.22
CA TRP A 52 6.21 -2.19 14.84
C TRP A 52 4.94 -2.82 14.27
N LEU A 53 4.74 -4.13 14.50
CA LEU A 53 3.55 -4.87 14.07
C LEU A 53 2.27 -4.29 14.68
N ASN A 54 2.29 -3.94 15.97
CA ASN A 54 1.16 -3.29 16.65
C ASN A 54 0.87 -1.91 16.06
N LEU A 55 1.90 -1.11 15.79
CA LEU A 55 1.74 0.21 15.19
C LEU A 55 1.16 0.10 13.76
N TYR A 56 1.70 -0.80 12.95
CA TYR A 56 1.31 -0.99 11.55
C TYR A 56 -0.11 -1.57 11.41
N TYR A 57 -0.41 -2.67 12.09
CA TYR A 57 -1.66 -3.41 11.89
C TYR A 57 -2.75 -3.05 12.90
N ASP A 58 -2.44 -2.87 14.18
CA ASP A 58 -3.47 -2.69 15.22
C ASP A 58 -3.84 -1.23 15.43
N ASP A 59 -2.87 -0.33 15.45
CA ASP A 59 -3.17 1.10 15.56
C ASP A 59 -3.49 1.75 14.21
N MET A 60 -2.63 1.61 13.19
CA MET A 60 -2.89 2.25 11.90
C MET A 60 -3.92 1.50 11.06
N GLY A 61 -3.99 0.17 11.20
CA GLY A 61 -4.87 -0.67 10.41
C GLY A 61 -4.43 -0.81 8.95
N CYS A 62 -3.14 -0.79 8.65
CA CYS A 62 -2.63 -1.02 7.29
C CYS A 62 -3.16 -2.36 6.74
N SER A 63 -3.67 -2.34 5.51
CA SER A 63 -4.27 -3.50 4.82
C SER A 63 -3.50 -3.90 3.56
N ILE A 64 -2.46 -3.15 3.22
CA ILE A 64 -1.52 -3.45 2.14
C ILE A 64 -0.12 -3.47 2.73
N TYR A 65 0.71 -4.44 2.35
CA TYR A 65 2.14 -4.44 2.64
C TYR A 65 2.92 -4.56 1.33
N ARG A 66 3.93 -3.71 1.13
CA ARG A 66 4.75 -3.66 -0.09
C ARG A 66 6.14 -4.23 0.17
N LEU A 67 6.46 -5.30 -0.54
CA LEU A 67 7.70 -6.05 -0.41
C LEU A 67 8.68 -5.71 -1.54
N ASP A 68 9.96 -5.55 -1.21
CA ASP A 68 11.05 -5.52 -2.21
C ASP A 68 11.30 -6.93 -2.76
N LEU A 69 11.18 -7.06 -4.08
CA LEU A 69 11.38 -8.31 -4.82
C LEU A 69 12.76 -8.42 -5.47
N THR A 70 13.72 -7.56 -5.11
CA THR A 70 15.12 -7.71 -5.53
C THR A 70 15.65 -9.08 -5.09
N PRO A 71 16.02 -9.98 -6.03
CA PRO A 71 16.34 -11.35 -5.68
C PRO A 71 17.57 -11.47 -4.78
N LYS A 72 17.47 -12.27 -3.72
CA LYS A 72 18.61 -12.63 -2.87
C LYS A 72 19.06 -14.06 -3.18
N LEU A 73 20.31 -14.21 -3.55
CA LEU A 73 20.90 -15.48 -3.99
C LEU A 73 21.61 -16.18 -2.81
N LYS A 74 21.87 -17.47 -2.91
CA LYS A 74 22.66 -18.26 -1.93
C LYS A 74 24.13 -18.35 -2.35
N ALA A 75 25.03 -18.67 -1.43
CA ALA A 75 26.39 -19.07 -1.80
C ALA A 75 26.35 -20.32 -2.72
N PRO A 76 27.25 -20.44 -3.71
CA PRO A 76 28.34 -19.51 -4.04
C PRO A 76 27.95 -18.37 -4.98
N VAL A 77 26.69 -18.30 -5.45
CA VAL A 77 26.22 -17.26 -6.38
C VAL A 77 26.00 -15.90 -5.74
N SER A 78 25.92 -15.83 -4.41
CA SER A 78 25.93 -14.58 -3.64
C SER A 78 26.76 -14.72 -2.37
N ASP A 79 28.09 -14.78 -2.53
CA ASP A 79 29.09 -14.71 -1.47
C ASP A 79 29.98 -13.45 -1.59
N LEU A 80 31.10 -13.36 -0.88
CA LEU A 80 32.02 -12.22 -0.98
C LEU A 80 32.62 -12.01 -2.38
N SER A 81 32.61 -13.01 -3.27
CA SER A 81 32.96 -12.81 -4.69
C SER A 81 31.87 -12.06 -5.44
N TYR A 82 30.62 -12.22 -5.05
CA TYR A 82 29.47 -11.56 -5.65
C TYR A 82 29.32 -10.11 -5.20
N PHE A 83 29.45 -9.88 -3.90
CA PHE A 83 29.43 -8.54 -3.32
C PHE A 83 30.66 -7.75 -3.79
N SER A 84 30.51 -6.44 -4.02
CA SER A 84 31.69 -5.56 -4.00
C SER A 84 32.04 -5.33 -2.53
N PRO A 85 33.09 -5.95 -1.99
CA PRO A 85 33.54 -5.68 -0.64
C PRO A 85 33.86 -4.20 -0.48
N TRP A 86 33.58 -3.68 0.72
CA TRP A 86 33.94 -2.31 1.06
C TRP A 86 35.47 -2.28 1.19
N PHE A 87 36.15 -1.50 0.36
CA PHE A 87 37.59 -1.27 0.54
C PHE A 87 37.73 0.03 1.32
N MET A 88 37.82 -0.07 2.64
CA MET A 88 37.97 1.09 3.52
C MET A 88 39.36 1.03 4.14
N GLY A 89 40.25 1.95 3.76
CA GLY A 89 41.54 2.14 4.40
C GLY A 89 41.45 2.73 5.82
N SER A 90 40.45 2.36 6.63
CA SER A 90 40.16 2.96 7.94
C SER A 90 40.05 1.94 9.07
N ALA A 91 40.26 2.41 10.31
CA ALA A 91 40.36 1.67 11.58
C ALA A 91 39.10 0.89 12.05
N THR A 92 38.13 0.60 11.18
CA THR A 92 36.87 -0.07 11.54
C THR A 92 36.79 -1.44 10.87
N LYS A 93 36.95 -2.50 11.67
CA LYS A 93 36.87 -3.89 11.20
C LYS A 93 35.43 -4.26 10.85
N SER A 94 35.19 -4.68 9.61
CA SER A 94 33.91 -5.25 9.15
C SER A 94 34.17 -6.56 8.40
N VAL A 95 33.27 -7.53 8.53
CA VAL A 95 33.33 -8.80 7.77
C VAL A 95 33.12 -8.61 6.27
N PHE A 96 32.66 -7.43 5.85
CA PHE A 96 32.53 -7.01 4.45
C PHE A 96 33.66 -6.07 4.00
N ASN A 97 34.58 -5.71 4.90
CA ASN A 97 35.71 -4.83 4.61
C ASN A 97 36.93 -5.70 4.27
N PHE A 98 37.41 -5.63 3.03
CA PHE A 98 38.78 -6.05 2.75
C PHE A 98 39.65 -4.81 2.95
N GLU A 99 40.18 -4.69 4.17
CA GLU A 99 41.18 -3.68 4.48
C GLU A 99 42.41 -3.91 3.59
N ASP A 100 42.55 -3.08 2.57
CA ASP A 100 43.76 -3.01 1.75
C ASP A 100 44.29 -1.57 1.83
N GLN A 101 45.20 -1.35 2.76
CA GLN A 101 45.87 -0.04 2.91
C GLN A 101 46.68 0.34 1.67
N ALA A 102 47.11 -0.63 0.85
CA ALA A 102 47.81 -0.38 -0.40
C ALA A 102 46.83 -0.08 -1.55
N ASN A 103 45.56 -0.46 -1.44
CA ASN A 103 44.51 -0.16 -2.41
C ASN A 103 43.19 0.31 -1.76
N PRO A 104 43.18 1.52 -1.16
CA PRO A 104 42.01 2.03 -0.43
C PRO A 104 40.82 2.36 -1.34
N ASN A 105 40.98 2.32 -2.66
CA ASN A 105 39.90 2.56 -3.62
C ASN A 105 39.33 1.28 -4.23
N GLY A 106 39.85 0.10 -3.85
CA GLY A 106 39.45 -1.17 -4.42
C GLY A 106 40.01 -1.43 -5.82
N PRO A 107 39.77 -2.64 -6.37
CA PRO A 107 40.23 -3.03 -7.70
C PRO A 107 39.81 -2.03 -8.77
N GLU A 108 40.64 -1.84 -9.80
CA GLU A 108 40.38 -0.88 -10.90
C GLU A 108 40.27 0.58 -10.44
N ASN A 109 40.81 0.91 -9.26
CA ASN A 109 40.63 2.20 -8.57
C ASN A 109 39.15 2.53 -8.35
N ASN A 110 38.29 1.52 -8.20
CA ASN A 110 36.86 1.69 -7.99
C ASN A 110 36.32 0.76 -6.89
N ARG A 111 35.39 1.28 -6.08
CA ARG A 111 34.82 0.58 -4.91
C ARG A 111 33.62 -0.29 -5.28
N VAL A 112 33.39 -0.47 -6.57
CA VAL A 112 32.26 -1.23 -7.11
C VAL A 112 32.74 -2.27 -8.10
N ARG A 113 32.03 -3.39 -8.17
CA ARG A 113 32.15 -4.33 -9.28
C ARG A 113 31.43 -3.73 -10.48
N THR A 114 32.15 -2.99 -11.31
CA THR A 114 31.63 -2.47 -12.59
C THR A 114 31.37 -3.64 -13.55
N TYR A 115 30.37 -3.56 -14.43
CA TYR A 115 30.20 -4.47 -15.56
C TYR A 115 29.32 -3.78 -16.61
N THR A 116 29.44 -4.19 -17.87
CA THR A 116 28.70 -3.57 -18.99
C THR A 116 27.64 -4.49 -19.58
N GLY A 117 27.69 -5.78 -19.25
CA GLY A 117 26.64 -6.74 -19.57
C GLY A 117 26.89 -8.15 -19.03
N PRO A 118 26.17 -9.14 -19.56
CA PRO A 118 26.30 -10.54 -19.14
C PRO A 118 27.70 -11.13 -19.38
N ASN A 119 28.36 -10.74 -20.48
CA ASN A 119 29.62 -11.34 -20.93
C ASN A 119 30.84 -10.95 -20.07
N ASP A 120 30.80 -9.81 -19.39
CA ASP A 120 31.88 -9.34 -18.51
C ASP A 120 31.53 -9.42 -17.03
N TYR A 121 30.34 -9.89 -16.66
CA TYR A 121 29.91 -10.03 -15.26
C TYR A 121 30.86 -10.87 -14.41
N SER A 122 31.33 -12.00 -14.95
CA SER A 122 32.23 -12.93 -14.26
C SER A 122 33.70 -12.48 -14.27
N ARG A 123 34.00 -11.25 -14.71
CA ARG A 123 35.36 -10.71 -14.67
C ARG A 123 35.91 -10.69 -13.25
N THR A 124 37.20 -10.91 -13.13
CA THR A 124 37.88 -10.94 -11.83
C THR A 124 37.83 -9.56 -11.18
N PHE A 125 37.33 -9.47 -9.96
CA PHE A 125 37.34 -8.26 -9.13
C PHE A 125 37.92 -8.64 -7.76
N GLY A 126 39.01 -7.98 -7.35
CA GLY A 126 39.70 -8.30 -6.11
C GLY A 126 40.20 -9.75 -6.05
N GLY A 127 40.62 -10.30 -7.20
CA GLY A 127 41.06 -11.69 -7.34
C GLY A 127 39.92 -12.73 -7.39
N ARG A 128 38.65 -12.31 -7.40
CA ARG A 128 37.49 -13.23 -7.38
C ARG A 128 36.56 -13.04 -8.58
N GLN A 129 36.08 -14.15 -9.14
CA GLN A 129 35.06 -14.17 -10.19
C GLN A 129 33.69 -14.55 -9.60
N ALA A 130 32.67 -13.76 -9.89
CA ALA A 130 31.30 -14.06 -9.48
C ALA A 130 30.68 -15.07 -10.47
N PRO A 131 30.13 -16.19 -10.00
CA PRO A 131 29.43 -17.13 -10.88
C PRO A 131 28.06 -16.58 -11.28
N ILE A 132 27.59 -16.98 -12.47
CA ILE A 132 26.23 -16.67 -12.95
C ILE A 132 25.30 -17.80 -12.52
N ALA A 133 24.19 -17.46 -11.87
CA ALA A 133 23.14 -18.43 -11.56
C ALA A 133 22.23 -18.61 -12.80
N VAL A 134 22.50 -19.65 -13.59
CA VAL A 134 21.70 -19.96 -14.78
C VAL A 134 20.37 -20.62 -14.39
N MET A 135 19.27 -20.01 -14.79
CA MET A 135 17.90 -20.47 -14.58
C MET A 135 17.50 -21.45 -15.68
N GLY A 136 17.24 -22.70 -15.29
CA GLY A 136 16.74 -23.77 -16.16
C GLY A 136 15.22 -23.75 -16.30
N PRO A 137 14.63 -24.70 -17.04
CA PRO A 137 13.17 -24.84 -17.17
C PRO A 137 12.49 -25.35 -15.88
N ASP A 138 13.23 -25.94 -14.95
CA ASP A 138 12.71 -26.47 -13.69
C ASP A 138 12.70 -25.37 -12.60
N ILE A 139 11.50 -24.87 -12.28
CA ILE A 139 11.32 -23.81 -11.27
C ILE A 139 11.74 -24.23 -9.86
N GLU A 140 11.62 -25.52 -9.50
CA GLU A 140 12.00 -26.01 -8.17
C GLU A 140 13.52 -25.95 -7.99
N LYS A 141 14.27 -26.32 -9.03
CA LYS A 141 15.74 -26.15 -9.04
C LYS A 141 16.14 -24.69 -9.00
N ASN A 142 15.47 -23.83 -9.76
CA ASN A 142 15.75 -22.39 -9.75
C ASN A 142 15.51 -21.78 -8.35
N MET A 143 14.42 -22.16 -7.68
CA MET A 143 14.08 -21.68 -6.35
C MET A 143 15.17 -22.00 -5.31
N ASN A 144 15.86 -23.13 -5.47
CA ASN A 144 16.95 -23.52 -4.57
C ASN A 144 18.18 -22.60 -4.65
N LEU A 145 18.31 -21.78 -5.70
CA LEU A 145 19.39 -20.79 -5.85
C LEU A 145 19.18 -19.55 -4.97
N PHE A 146 17.97 -19.32 -4.48
CA PHE A 146 17.62 -18.10 -3.75
C PHE A 146 17.58 -18.32 -2.23
N SER A 147 17.87 -17.25 -1.50
CA SER A 147 17.58 -17.07 -0.09
C SER A 147 16.33 -16.20 0.07
N PHE A 148 15.48 -16.56 1.01
CA PHE A 148 14.21 -15.88 1.25
C PHE A 148 14.25 -15.28 2.66
N PRO A 149 14.16 -13.94 2.80
CA PRO A 149 14.20 -13.31 4.11
C PRO A 149 12.93 -13.63 4.91
N ASN A 150 13.07 -13.83 6.21
CA ASN A 150 11.90 -13.85 7.09
C ASN A 150 11.33 -12.43 7.21
N ASP A 151 10.01 -12.33 7.15
CA ASP A 151 9.29 -11.07 7.28
C ASP A 151 7.98 -11.34 8.02
N ALA A 152 7.98 -11.05 9.33
CA ALA A 152 6.80 -11.28 10.15
C ALA A 152 5.64 -10.34 9.76
N ALA A 153 5.89 -9.19 9.13
CA ALA A 153 4.84 -8.28 8.71
C ALA A 153 3.94 -8.95 7.67
N VAL A 154 4.51 -9.70 6.72
CA VAL A 154 3.73 -10.44 5.72
C VAL A 154 2.78 -11.45 6.36
N VAL A 155 3.32 -12.27 7.27
CA VAL A 155 2.57 -13.35 7.92
C VAL A 155 1.51 -12.78 8.87
N GLU A 156 1.85 -11.75 9.63
CA GLU A 156 0.93 -11.14 10.60
C GLU A 156 -0.21 -10.39 9.92
N GLY A 157 0.07 -9.67 8.82
CA GLY A 157 -0.96 -9.03 8.02
C GLY A 157 -1.99 -10.04 7.48
N PHE A 158 -1.51 -11.20 7.02
CA PHE A 158 -2.40 -12.26 6.54
C PHE A 158 -3.24 -12.88 7.66
N LYS A 159 -2.69 -13.11 8.86
CA LYS A 159 -3.48 -13.55 10.03
C LYS A 159 -4.58 -12.54 10.39
N LYS A 160 -4.27 -11.24 10.28
CA LYS A 160 -5.21 -10.15 10.59
C LYS A 160 -6.14 -9.79 9.43
N LYS A 161 -6.10 -10.51 8.30
CA LYS A 161 -6.92 -10.24 7.10
C LYS A 161 -8.40 -9.96 7.41
N ALA A 162 -9.03 -10.76 8.28
CA ALA A 162 -10.42 -10.56 8.65
C ALA A 162 -10.66 -9.27 9.46
N GLN A 163 -9.79 -8.99 10.45
CA GLN A 163 -9.81 -7.76 11.25
C GLN A 163 -9.61 -6.51 10.38
N LEU A 164 -8.74 -6.62 9.37
CA LEU A 164 -8.42 -5.54 8.45
C LEU A 164 -9.49 -5.36 7.37
N GLY A 165 -10.47 -6.26 7.26
CA GLY A 165 -11.47 -6.32 6.19
C GLY A 165 -10.96 -7.02 4.93
N ASP A 166 -9.68 -6.86 4.61
CA ASP A 166 -8.90 -7.67 3.67
C ASP A 166 -7.41 -7.40 3.92
N PHE A 167 -6.53 -8.22 3.34
CA PHE A 167 -5.09 -8.00 3.32
C PHE A 167 -4.54 -8.29 1.93
N LYS A 168 -3.71 -7.37 1.41
CA LYS A 168 -3.08 -7.48 0.10
C LYS A 168 -1.56 -7.38 0.24
N LEU A 169 -0.86 -8.46 -0.12
CA LEU A 169 0.58 -8.45 -0.29
C LEU A 169 0.89 -8.01 -1.73
N MET A 170 1.59 -6.89 -1.88
CA MET A 170 2.13 -6.45 -3.17
C MET A 170 3.65 -6.53 -3.14
N GLY A 171 4.28 -6.74 -4.29
CA GLY A 171 5.74 -6.67 -4.40
C GLY A 171 6.19 -5.86 -5.61
N SER A 172 7.32 -5.18 -5.51
CA SER A 172 7.93 -4.44 -6.61
C SER A 172 9.38 -4.88 -6.76
N ILE A 173 9.84 -5.08 -8.00
CA ILE A 173 11.24 -5.41 -8.28
C ILE A 173 12.02 -4.10 -8.36
N TRP A 174 12.91 -3.82 -7.40
CA TRP A 174 13.83 -2.67 -7.53
C TRP A 174 14.90 -2.94 -8.58
N SER A 175 15.51 -4.12 -8.54
CA SER A 175 16.42 -4.54 -9.60
C SER A 175 16.34 -6.05 -9.86
N PRO A 176 16.46 -6.50 -11.12
CA PRO A 176 16.70 -7.89 -11.41
C PRO A 176 18.12 -8.30 -11.02
N VAL A 177 18.42 -9.60 -11.10
CA VAL A 177 19.80 -10.09 -10.93
C VAL A 177 20.76 -9.37 -11.88
N PRO A 178 22.01 -9.08 -11.45
CA PRO A 178 22.88 -8.14 -12.15
C PRO A 178 23.23 -8.55 -13.58
N TRP A 179 23.49 -9.84 -13.82
CA TRP A 179 23.95 -10.33 -15.12
C TRP A 179 22.88 -10.34 -16.21
N VAL A 180 21.59 -10.07 -15.93
CA VAL A 180 20.57 -9.90 -16.99
C VAL A 180 20.46 -8.45 -17.46
N LYS A 181 21.24 -7.54 -16.85
CA LYS A 181 21.28 -6.13 -17.22
C LYS A 181 22.40 -5.86 -18.22
N VAL A 182 22.22 -4.79 -18.99
CA VAL A 182 23.23 -4.20 -19.86
C VAL A 182 23.36 -2.70 -19.55
N SER A 183 24.42 -2.09 -20.04
CA SER A 183 24.62 -0.65 -19.88
C SER A 183 23.43 0.16 -20.42
N SER A 184 23.04 1.16 -19.64
CA SER A 184 22.12 2.23 -20.05
C SER A 184 22.80 3.29 -20.92
N GLY A 185 24.14 3.34 -20.93
CA GLY A 185 24.93 4.44 -21.49
C GLY A 185 25.18 5.59 -20.51
N ASN A 186 24.48 5.60 -19.37
CA ASN A 186 24.65 6.61 -18.33
C ASN A 186 25.80 6.26 -17.38
N ARG A 187 26.15 7.22 -16.52
CA ARG A 187 27.24 7.10 -15.55
C ARG A 187 26.81 7.65 -14.19
N TYR A 188 27.39 7.11 -13.13
CA TYR A 188 27.17 7.56 -11.75
C TYR A 188 27.63 9.00 -11.56
N PRO A 189 26.77 9.93 -11.07
CA PRO A 189 27.08 11.36 -11.07
C PRO A 189 27.71 11.88 -9.78
N GLU A 190 27.65 11.13 -8.68
CA GLU A 190 28.04 11.64 -7.36
C GLU A 190 29.49 11.30 -6.99
N ASN A 191 30.05 12.10 -6.07
CA ASN A 191 31.38 11.88 -5.53
C ASN A 191 31.37 12.06 -4.01
N TRP A 192 31.35 10.96 -3.27
CA TRP A 192 31.43 10.96 -1.80
C TRP A 192 32.18 9.71 -1.31
N TRP A 193 32.69 9.78 -0.08
CA TRP A 193 33.40 8.67 0.55
C TRP A 193 32.54 8.03 1.63
N PRO A 194 32.42 6.69 1.71
CA PRO A 194 33.04 5.65 0.86
C PRO A 194 32.15 5.16 -0.31
N GLY A 195 31.57 6.07 -1.10
CA GLY A 195 30.69 5.73 -2.23
C GLY A 195 31.43 5.27 -3.50
N PRO A 196 30.68 4.87 -4.56
CA PRO A 196 31.24 4.61 -5.88
C PRO A 196 32.03 5.80 -6.44
N VAL A 197 32.97 5.54 -7.35
CA VAL A 197 33.70 6.62 -8.02
C VAL A 197 32.80 7.32 -9.03
N VAL A 198 32.80 8.65 -9.05
CA VAL A 198 32.09 9.45 -10.06
C VAL A 198 32.45 9.02 -11.48
N ASN A 199 31.50 9.07 -12.39
CA ASN A 199 31.59 8.61 -13.78
C ASN A 199 31.72 7.10 -13.98
N THR A 200 31.53 6.28 -12.95
CA THR A 200 31.44 4.83 -13.13
C THR A 200 30.27 4.48 -14.07
N PRO A 201 30.48 3.66 -15.12
CA PRO A 201 29.39 3.20 -15.98
C PRO A 201 28.36 2.38 -15.20
N TRP A 202 27.09 2.62 -15.48
CA TRP A 202 26.04 1.69 -15.07
C TRP A 202 25.97 0.50 -16.02
N PRO A 203 25.58 -0.70 -15.53
CA PRO A 203 25.34 -1.07 -14.13
C PRO A 203 26.60 -1.40 -13.31
N PHE A 204 26.46 -1.49 -11.99
CA PHE A 204 27.49 -2.06 -11.11
C PHE A 204 26.90 -2.71 -9.85
N ILE A 205 27.74 -3.35 -9.04
CA ILE A 205 27.38 -3.82 -7.68
C ILE A 205 28.16 -3.04 -6.63
N TRP A 206 27.46 -2.50 -5.64
CA TRP A 206 28.05 -1.81 -4.49
C TRP A 206 27.32 -2.17 -3.20
N GLY A 207 28.04 -2.70 -2.20
CA GLY A 207 27.43 -3.10 -0.92
C GLY A 207 26.32 -4.14 -1.04
N GLY A 208 26.26 -4.89 -2.15
CA GLY A 208 25.20 -5.84 -2.46
C GLY A 208 23.98 -5.28 -3.18
N ASN A 209 23.97 -3.99 -3.48
CA ASN A 209 22.96 -3.39 -4.34
C ASN A 209 23.23 -3.70 -5.81
N PHE A 210 22.17 -3.98 -6.58
CA PHE A 210 22.28 -4.21 -8.03
C PHE A 210 21.92 -2.92 -8.74
N SER A 211 22.91 -2.07 -8.94
CA SER A 211 22.69 -0.66 -9.22
C SER A 211 22.72 -0.37 -10.72
N GLY A 212 21.81 0.47 -11.17
CA GLY A 212 21.67 0.99 -12.53
C GLY A 212 21.52 -0.06 -13.64
N GLY A 213 21.74 0.39 -14.86
CA GLY A 213 21.60 -0.37 -16.10
C GLY A 213 20.14 -0.52 -16.53
N ARG A 214 19.96 -1.26 -17.62
CA ARG A 214 18.63 -1.62 -18.13
C ARG A 214 18.53 -3.12 -18.34
N LEU A 215 17.34 -3.68 -18.23
CA LEU A 215 17.12 -5.09 -18.58
C LEU A 215 17.44 -5.31 -20.08
N ASP A 216 18.21 -6.34 -20.39
CA ASP A 216 18.38 -6.78 -21.77
C ASP A 216 17.16 -7.58 -22.24
N VAL A 217 16.36 -6.94 -23.08
CA VAL A 217 15.14 -7.48 -23.67
C VAL A 217 15.33 -7.92 -25.13
N SER A 218 16.57 -8.00 -25.63
CA SER A 218 16.85 -8.30 -27.05
C SER A 218 16.38 -9.69 -27.49
N GLY A 219 16.21 -10.61 -26.54
CA GLY A 219 15.89 -12.02 -26.83
C GLY A 219 17.07 -12.81 -27.38
N THR A 220 18.27 -12.22 -27.47
CA THR A 220 19.47 -12.87 -28.00
C THR A 220 19.93 -13.98 -27.07
N PRO A 221 20.04 -15.24 -27.53
CA PRO A 221 20.65 -16.30 -26.73
C PRO A 221 22.14 -16.06 -26.50
N LEU A 222 22.61 -16.23 -25.25
CA LEU A 222 24.00 -16.01 -24.87
C LEU A 222 24.62 -17.30 -24.30
N ALA A 223 25.87 -17.57 -24.67
CA ALA A 223 26.59 -18.78 -24.23
C ALA A 223 26.70 -18.87 -22.69
N VAL A 224 26.81 -17.72 -22.00
CA VAL A 224 26.84 -17.64 -20.53
C VAL A 224 25.52 -18.07 -19.87
N PHE A 225 24.43 -18.14 -20.63
CA PHE A 225 23.11 -18.61 -20.19
C PHE A 225 22.74 -19.95 -20.81
N ASN A 226 23.73 -20.77 -21.14
CA ASN A 226 23.49 -22.14 -21.56
C ASN A 226 22.93 -22.95 -20.40
N ASP A 227 21.68 -23.38 -20.54
CA ASP A 227 20.91 -24.03 -19.48
C ASP A 227 20.89 -25.56 -19.58
N VAL A 228 21.69 -26.17 -20.47
CA VAL A 228 21.76 -27.65 -20.63
C VAL A 228 22.11 -28.35 -19.32
N SER A 229 23.05 -27.81 -18.54
CA SER A 229 23.45 -28.38 -17.25
C SER A 229 22.35 -28.37 -16.19
N VAL A 230 21.34 -27.52 -16.37
CA VAL A 230 20.19 -27.39 -15.48
C VAL A 230 18.89 -27.89 -16.12
N GLY A 231 19.00 -28.70 -17.19
CA GLY A 231 17.90 -29.44 -17.80
C GLY A 231 17.20 -28.74 -18.97
N GLY A 232 17.74 -27.64 -19.48
CA GLY A 232 17.26 -27.02 -20.72
C GLY A 232 17.96 -27.56 -21.97
N THR A 233 17.88 -26.81 -23.06
CA THR A 233 18.29 -27.27 -24.41
C THR A 233 19.39 -26.44 -25.04
N GLY A 234 19.87 -25.37 -24.40
CA GLY A 234 20.96 -24.57 -24.94
C GLY A 234 21.04 -23.16 -24.38
N PRO A 235 21.82 -22.29 -25.05
CA PRO A 235 21.84 -20.86 -24.73
C PRO A 235 20.44 -20.26 -24.69
N THR A 236 20.19 -19.45 -23.66
CA THR A 236 18.96 -18.66 -23.51
C THR A 236 19.28 -17.17 -23.44
N SER A 237 18.25 -16.33 -23.43
CA SER A 237 18.43 -14.86 -23.39
C SER A 237 18.39 -14.31 -21.97
N SER A 238 18.91 -13.09 -21.78
CA SER A 238 18.76 -12.32 -20.53
C SER A 238 17.29 -12.22 -20.10
N LEU A 239 16.37 -12.03 -21.05
CA LEU A 239 14.93 -11.98 -20.79
C LEU A 239 14.39 -13.32 -20.27
N THR A 240 14.82 -14.45 -20.84
CA THR A 240 14.45 -15.78 -20.35
C THR A 240 14.96 -16.02 -18.92
N GLN A 241 16.19 -15.61 -18.65
CA GLN A 241 16.79 -15.69 -17.32
C GLN A 241 16.05 -14.82 -16.31
N PHE A 242 15.70 -13.59 -16.69
CA PHE A 242 14.89 -12.67 -15.88
C PHE A 242 13.55 -13.29 -15.49
N VAL A 243 12.74 -13.72 -16.46
CA VAL A 243 11.38 -14.20 -16.13
C VAL A 243 11.38 -15.48 -15.29
N ARG A 244 12.31 -16.40 -15.54
CA ARG A 244 12.47 -17.63 -14.73
C ARG A 244 12.96 -17.31 -13.32
N SER A 245 13.90 -16.37 -13.17
CA SER A 245 14.39 -15.94 -11.85
C SER A 245 13.28 -15.27 -11.04
N THR A 246 12.49 -14.37 -11.66
CA THR A 246 11.35 -13.72 -11.01
C THR A 246 10.29 -14.74 -10.61
N ALA A 247 9.93 -15.68 -11.48
CA ALA A 247 8.94 -16.72 -11.16
C ALA A 247 9.40 -17.58 -9.97
N ALA A 248 10.65 -18.04 -9.99
CA ALA A 248 11.22 -18.83 -8.90
C ALA A 248 11.29 -18.06 -7.58
N TYR A 249 11.70 -16.78 -7.62
CA TYR A 249 11.81 -15.95 -6.41
C TYR A 249 10.45 -15.65 -5.79
N VAL A 250 9.48 -15.23 -6.60
CA VAL A 250 8.11 -14.95 -6.14
C VAL A 250 7.43 -16.21 -5.62
N LEU A 251 7.61 -17.36 -6.29
CA LEU A 251 7.07 -18.64 -5.81
C LEU A 251 7.69 -19.05 -4.46
N GLY A 252 9.00 -18.88 -4.31
CA GLY A 252 9.68 -19.18 -3.06
C GLY A 252 9.22 -18.32 -1.89
N LEU A 253 9.07 -17.00 -2.09
CA LEU A 253 8.50 -16.10 -1.07
C LEU A 253 7.06 -16.49 -0.72
N LYS A 254 6.22 -16.76 -1.73
CA LYS A 254 4.84 -17.22 -1.53
C LYS A 254 4.79 -18.49 -0.67
N ARG A 255 5.65 -19.47 -0.96
CA ARG A 255 5.69 -20.75 -0.22
C ARG A 255 6.29 -20.61 1.18
N LEU A 256 7.30 -19.74 1.35
CA LEU A 256 7.88 -19.43 2.66
C LEU A 256 6.82 -18.83 3.58
N TYR A 257 6.16 -17.75 3.15
CA TYR A 257 5.19 -17.04 3.97
C TYR A 257 3.83 -17.74 4.04
N LYS A 258 3.54 -18.62 3.07
CA LYS A 258 2.20 -19.21 2.85
C LYS A 258 1.13 -18.13 2.63
N VAL A 259 1.53 -17.02 2.02
CA VAL A 259 0.66 -15.88 1.70
C VAL A 259 0.65 -15.67 0.19
N PRO A 260 -0.52 -15.60 -0.47
CA PRO A 260 -0.58 -15.28 -1.89
C PRO A 260 -0.25 -13.81 -2.12
N PHE A 261 0.59 -13.53 -3.13
CA PHE A 261 0.71 -12.18 -3.68
C PHE A 261 -0.61 -11.78 -4.33
N TYR A 262 -1.07 -10.57 -4.02
CA TYR A 262 -2.17 -9.92 -4.71
C TYR A 262 -1.72 -9.39 -6.08
N SER A 263 -0.57 -8.72 -6.11
CA SER A 263 0.02 -8.15 -7.31
C SER A 263 1.55 -8.08 -7.22
N ILE A 264 2.20 -7.97 -8.39
CA ILE A 264 3.60 -7.58 -8.50
C ILE A 264 3.80 -6.47 -9.54
N SER A 265 4.76 -5.57 -9.31
CA SER A 265 5.35 -4.71 -10.32
C SER A 265 6.70 -5.27 -10.74
N ILE A 266 6.97 -5.29 -12.05
CA ILE A 266 8.22 -5.83 -12.59
C ILE A 266 9.39 -4.84 -12.52
N GLN A 267 9.13 -3.59 -12.10
CA GLN A 267 10.15 -2.56 -11.92
C GLN A 267 9.66 -1.46 -10.97
N ASN A 268 10.55 -1.00 -10.09
CA ASN A 268 10.43 0.26 -9.37
C ASN A 268 11.08 1.39 -10.19
N GLU A 269 10.40 2.53 -10.41
CA GLU A 269 10.99 3.76 -10.95
C GLU A 269 11.82 3.56 -12.23
N LEU A 270 11.12 3.33 -13.34
CA LEU A 270 11.70 2.88 -14.62
C LEU A 270 12.76 3.79 -15.23
N ASN A 271 12.91 5.01 -14.72
CA ASN A 271 13.81 6.03 -15.24
C ASN A 271 14.92 6.44 -14.28
N PHE A 272 15.06 5.78 -13.12
CA PHE A 272 16.07 6.12 -12.12
C PHE A 272 17.26 5.17 -12.11
N GLU A 273 18.47 5.75 -12.06
CA GLU A 273 19.71 5.05 -11.80
C GLU A 273 20.42 5.70 -10.62
N VAL A 274 20.50 4.93 -9.53
CA VAL A 274 20.98 5.33 -8.22
C VAL A 274 21.93 4.27 -7.69
N PHE A 275 22.72 4.59 -6.66
CA PHE A 275 23.76 3.68 -6.15
C PHE A 275 23.19 2.44 -5.46
N TYR A 276 21.92 2.45 -5.06
CA TYR A 276 21.21 1.28 -4.53
C TYR A 276 20.48 0.50 -5.63
N SER A 277 19.83 -0.62 -5.29
CA SER A 277 19.18 -1.49 -6.26
C SER A 277 18.17 -0.72 -7.11
N CYS A 278 18.43 -0.69 -8.41
CA CYS A 278 17.56 -0.06 -9.41
C CYS A 278 17.83 -0.67 -10.80
N ALA A 279 16.91 -0.46 -11.72
CA ALA A 279 17.10 -0.74 -13.14
C ALA A 279 16.12 0.11 -13.96
N THR A 280 16.50 0.40 -15.19
CA THR A 280 15.69 1.25 -16.08
C THR A 280 15.01 0.45 -17.19
N TYR A 281 13.90 1.00 -17.66
CA TYR A 281 13.29 0.65 -18.94
C TYR A 281 13.10 1.93 -19.75
N PRO A 282 14.15 2.56 -20.30
CA PRO A 282 14.03 3.88 -20.93
C PRO A 282 12.88 3.96 -21.94
N LEU A 283 12.62 2.90 -22.70
CA LEU A 283 11.53 2.87 -23.69
C LEU A 283 10.42 1.91 -23.27
N SER A 284 9.17 2.33 -23.43
CA SER A 284 8.00 1.50 -23.14
C SER A 284 7.97 0.18 -23.94
N SER A 285 8.59 0.11 -25.11
CA SER A 285 8.73 -1.14 -25.87
C SER A 285 9.51 -2.21 -25.11
N GLN A 286 10.51 -1.79 -24.32
CA GLN A 286 11.30 -2.69 -23.48
C GLN A 286 10.45 -3.20 -22.31
N TYR A 287 9.75 -2.29 -21.64
CA TYR A 287 8.84 -2.64 -20.54
C TYR A 287 7.72 -3.58 -21.00
N ILE A 288 7.08 -3.28 -22.13
CA ILE A 288 6.04 -4.12 -22.75
C ILE A 288 6.57 -5.52 -23.07
N THR A 289 7.80 -5.61 -23.59
CA THR A 289 8.44 -6.91 -23.89
C THR A 289 8.62 -7.72 -22.60
N ALA A 290 9.12 -7.10 -21.54
CA ALA A 290 9.33 -7.75 -20.25
C ALA A 290 8.02 -8.17 -19.56
N VAL A 291 7.01 -7.30 -19.54
CA VAL A 291 5.69 -7.61 -18.93
C VAL A 291 5.03 -8.80 -19.62
N LYS A 292 5.03 -8.84 -20.96
CA LYS A 292 4.47 -9.97 -21.71
C LYS A 292 5.22 -11.28 -21.40
N ALA A 293 6.54 -11.21 -21.30
CA ALA A 293 7.36 -12.37 -20.97
C ALA A 293 7.11 -12.87 -19.53
N ILE A 294 6.98 -11.97 -18.55
CA ILE A 294 6.64 -12.32 -17.17
C ILE A 294 5.26 -12.98 -17.10
N ARG A 295 4.25 -12.40 -17.76
CA ARG A 295 2.90 -12.97 -17.81
C ARG A 295 2.92 -14.38 -18.38
N ALA A 296 3.59 -14.58 -19.51
CA ALA A 296 3.72 -15.88 -20.16
C ALA A 296 4.46 -16.90 -19.29
N GLU A 297 5.48 -16.49 -18.53
CA GLU A 297 6.17 -17.38 -17.60
C GLU A 297 5.29 -17.74 -16.40
N PHE A 298 4.58 -16.78 -15.81
CA PHE A 298 3.70 -17.02 -14.67
C PHE A 298 2.52 -17.95 -15.02
N ASP A 299 2.01 -17.85 -16.24
CA ASP A 299 0.90 -18.68 -16.73
C ASP A 299 1.25 -20.18 -16.81
N LYS A 300 2.55 -20.53 -16.84
CA LYS A 300 3.02 -21.92 -16.78
C LYS A 300 2.77 -22.56 -15.41
N TYR A 301 2.66 -21.77 -14.35
CA TYR A 301 2.61 -22.25 -12.98
C TYR A 301 1.26 -21.95 -12.31
N PRO A 302 0.47 -22.96 -11.89
CA PRO A 302 -0.82 -22.74 -11.24
C PRO A 302 -0.77 -21.84 -10.00
N GLU A 303 0.35 -21.84 -9.27
CA GLU A 303 0.55 -21.01 -8.08
C GLU A 303 0.82 -19.53 -8.39
N LEU A 304 1.26 -19.20 -9.61
CA LEU A 304 1.62 -17.84 -10.03
C LEU A 304 0.61 -17.22 -10.99
N LYS A 305 -0.12 -18.04 -11.76
CA LYS A 305 -1.01 -17.56 -12.84
C LYS A 305 -2.03 -16.50 -12.40
N ASN A 306 -2.49 -16.54 -11.15
CA ASN A 306 -3.49 -15.60 -10.62
C ASN A 306 -2.88 -14.34 -9.98
N ILE A 307 -1.56 -14.22 -9.91
CA ILE A 307 -0.90 -13.00 -9.43
C ILE A 307 -1.10 -11.92 -10.49
N ARG A 308 -1.62 -10.77 -10.06
CA ARG A 308 -1.84 -9.62 -10.94
C ARG A 308 -0.52 -8.93 -11.27
N ILE A 309 -0.40 -8.38 -12.47
CA ILE A 309 0.73 -7.50 -12.82
C ILE A 309 0.24 -6.06 -12.77
N MET A 310 0.97 -5.22 -12.05
CA MET A 310 0.71 -3.78 -11.94
C MET A 310 1.92 -2.98 -12.41
N GLY A 311 1.72 -1.69 -12.73
CA GLY A 311 2.82 -0.80 -13.13
C GLY A 311 2.34 0.46 -13.87
N PRO A 312 3.25 1.30 -14.37
CA PRO A 312 4.69 1.09 -14.40
C PRO A 312 5.40 1.43 -13.08
N GLU A 313 4.83 2.18 -12.13
CA GLU A 313 5.54 2.63 -10.90
C GLU A 313 6.66 3.65 -11.15
N ASP A 314 6.44 4.60 -12.07
CA ASP A 314 7.30 5.79 -12.22
C ASP A 314 6.63 7.02 -11.59
N LEU A 315 7.33 8.17 -11.58
CA LEU A 315 6.92 9.35 -10.83
C LEU A 315 5.75 10.13 -11.44
N LEU A 316 4.91 10.68 -10.57
CA LEU A 316 3.90 11.68 -10.94
C LEU A 316 4.55 12.96 -11.49
N GLY A 317 5.69 13.35 -10.92
CA GLY A 317 6.47 14.48 -11.38
C GLY A 317 5.87 15.84 -11.00
N GLY A 318 6.48 16.90 -11.54
CA GLY A 318 6.14 18.29 -11.23
C GLY A 318 5.36 19.03 -12.32
N ASP A 319 5.39 18.54 -13.57
CA ASP A 319 4.81 19.21 -14.73
C ASP A 319 4.39 18.20 -15.81
N SER A 320 3.99 18.68 -16.99
CA SER A 320 3.58 17.82 -18.09
C SER A 320 4.73 16.98 -18.66
N TYR A 321 5.98 17.43 -18.54
CA TYR A 321 7.15 16.66 -18.99
C TYR A 321 7.45 15.49 -18.05
N GLY A 322 7.15 15.62 -16.76
CA GLY A 322 7.14 14.50 -15.82
C GLY A 322 6.17 13.37 -16.20
N MET A 323 5.11 13.69 -16.96
CA MET A 323 4.11 12.73 -17.43
C MET A 323 4.31 12.29 -18.89
N TRP A 324 5.04 13.08 -19.68
CA TRP A 324 5.33 12.84 -21.10
C TRP A 324 6.65 13.49 -21.54
N GLU A 325 7.64 12.68 -21.91
CA GLU A 325 8.91 13.16 -22.45
C GLU A 325 8.78 13.66 -23.89
N TYR A 326 9.42 14.78 -24.22
CA TYR A 326 9.53 15.31 -25.58
C TYR A 326 10.99 15.37 -26.05
N GLY A 327 11.32 14.65 -27.13
CA GLY A 327 12.64 14.69 -27.77
C GLY A 327 13.76 13.97 -27.01
N GLY A 328 13.49 13.47 -25.80
CA GLY A 328 14.43 12.71 -24.97
C GLY A 328 14.41 11.19 -25.23
N PRO A 329 15.38 10.45 -24.66
CA PRO A 329 15.55 9.01 -24.87
C PRO A 329 14.68 8.15 -23.95
N THR A 330 13.87 8.75 -23.07
CA THR A 330 13.09 8.05 -22.04
C THR A 330 11.59 8.28 -22.22
N HIS A 331 10.75 7.30 -21.94
CA HIS A 331 9.30 7.46 -21.86
C HIS A 331 8.87 7.70 -20.41
N LYS A 332 7.75 8.41 -20.24
CA LYS A 332 7.12 8.71 -18.96
C LYS A 332 5.75 8.05 -18.83
N ASN A 333 5.15 8.14 -17.65
CA ASN A 333 3.95 7.42 -17.25
C ASN A 333 2.83 7.38 -18.31
N LEU A 334 2.40 8.52 -18.87
CA LEU A 334 1.32 8.51 -19.87
C LEU A 334 1.74 7.94 -21.23
N GLN A 335 3.03 7.98 -21.57
CA GLN A 335 3.57 7.30 -22.74
C GLN A 335 3.57 5.78 -22.55
N TYR A 336 3.93 5.28 -21.35
CA TYR A 336 3.80 3.86 -21.04
C TYR A 336 2.36 3.39 -21.16
N LEU A 337 1.41 4.10 -20.54
CA LEU A 337 -0.01 3.75 -20.60
C LEU A 337 -0.52 3.68 -22.04
N LYS A 338 -0.26 4.74 -22.83
CA LYS A 338 -0.64 4.77 -24.25
C LYS A 338 -0.10 3.56 -25.01
N ASN A 339 1.17 3.22 -24.80
CA ASN A 339 1.83 2.17 -25.58
C ASN A 339 1.49 0.76 -25.08
N ILE A 340 1.26 0.58 -23.78
CA ILE A 340 0.75 -0.68 -23.20
C ILE A 340 -0.64 -0.98 -23.78
N GLU A 341 -1.50 0.03 -23.84
CA GLU A 341 -2.88 -0.15 -24.33
C GLU A 341 -3.00 -0.25 -25.86
N ALA A 342 -1.95 0.14 -26.57
CA ALA A 342 -1.83 -0.12 -28.01
C ALA A 342 -1.40 -1.57 -28.32
N ASP A 343 -0.84 -2.32 -27.35
CA ASP A 343 -0.46 -3.73 -27.49
C ASP A 343 -1.49 -4.62 -26.76
N PRO A 344 -2.33 -5.40 -27.48
CA PRO A 344 -3.39 -6.18 -26.84
C PRO A 344 -2.91 -7.22 -25.82
N ALA A 345 -1.72 -7.78 -26.02
CA ALA A 345 -1.16 -8.76 -25.09
C ALA A 345 -0.63 -8.07 -23.82
N ALA A 346 -0.01 -6.91 -23.95
CA ALA A 346 0.43 -6.11 -22.81
C ALA A 346 -0.74 -5.51 -22.02
N SER A 347 -1.75 -4.96 -22.71
CA SER A 347 -2.99 -4.49 -22.09
C SER A 347 -3.67 -5.59 -21.28
N LYS A 348 -3.74 -6.82 -21.81
CA LYS A 348 -4.28 -7.96 -21.05
C LYS A 348 -3.38 -8.39 -19.88
N ALA A 349 -2.06 -8.26 -20.02
CA ALA A 349 -1.10 -8.65 -19.00
C ALA A 349 -1.09 -7.71 -17.79
N VAL A 350 -1.28 -6.40 -17.98
CA VAL A 350 -1.31 -5.41 -16.89
C VAL A 350 -2.73 -5.26 -16.35
N ASP A 351 -2.97 -5.71 -15.13
CA ASP A 351 -4.29 -5.71 -14.49
C ASP A 351 -4.74 -4.31 -14.05
N PHE A 352 -3.81 -3.49 -13.54
CA PHE A 352 -4.09 -2.12 -13.11
C PHE A 352 -2.80 -1.28 -13.06
N TYR A 353 -2.94 0.04 -12.96
CA TYR A 353 -1.80 0.93 -13.01
C TYR A 353 -1.29 1.38 -11.64
N CYS A 354 -0.04 1.79 -11.60
CA CYS A 354 0.60 2.33 -10.41
C CYS A 354 1.45 3.55 -10.75
N ILE A 355 1.54 4.48 -9.80
CA ILE A 355 2.31 5.72 -9.91
C ILE A 355 2.93 6.08 -8.55
N HIS A 356 4.09 6.72 -8.57
CA HIS A 356 4.73 7.24 -7.37
C HIS A 356 4.35 8.69 -7.15
N GLY A 357 4.06 9.06 -5.91
CA GLY A 357 3.65 10.41 -5.51
C GLY A 357 4.80 11.41 -5.39
N TYR A 358 5.97 11.15 -5.97
CA TYR A 358 7.13 12.07 -5.92
C TYR A 358 7.07 13.18 -6.99
N ALA A 359 7.76 14.28 -6.68
CA ALA A 359 8.16 15.30 -7.63
C ALA A 359 9.22 14.75 -8.60
N ASN A 360 9.71 15.58 -9.53
CA ASN A 360 10.66 15.14 -10.57
C ASN A 360 12.00 14.59 -10.04
N ASP A 361 12.35 14.86 -8.78
CA ASP A 361 13.62 14.43 -8.15
C ASP A 361 13.58 12.99 -7.60
N GLY A 362 12.40 12.37 -7.50
CA GLY A 362 12.24 11.04 -6.89
C GLY A 362 12.49 11.00 -5.38
N VAL A 363 12.57 12.16 -4.71
CA VAL A 363 12.90 12.25 -3.28
C VAL A 363 11.83 13.05 -2.55
N SER A 364 11.47 14.21 -3.10
CA SER A 364 10.48 15.10 -2.52
C SER A 364 9.08 14.66 -2.95
N SER A 365 8.12 14.65 -2.03
CA SER A 365 6.73 14.41 -2.38
C SER A 365 6.23 15.45 -3.40
N ALA A 366 5.41 15.02 -4.37
CA ALA A 366 4.80 15.90 -5.34
C ALA A 366 4.01 17.00 -4.62
N GLY A 367 4.03 18.20 -5.18
CA GLY A 367 3.37 19.35 -4.57
C GLY A 367 1.85 19.14 -4.41
N ALA A 368 1.23 19.95 -3.54
CA ALA A 368 -0.21 19.88 -3.27
C ALA A 368 -1.11 20.42 -4.41
N ASN A 369 -0.65 20.42 -5.66
CA ASN A 369 -1.45 20.78 -6.82
C ASN A 369 -2.11 19.52 -7.40
N PRO A 370 -3.46 19.46 -7.52
CA PRO A 370 -4.13 18.27 -8.02
C PRO A 370 -4.04 18.09 -9.54
N ARG A 371 -3.45 19.03 -10.30
CA ARG A 371 -3.43 18.97 -11.77
C ARG A 371 -2.76 17.70 -12.31
N GLN A 372 -1.64 17.29 -11.73
CA GLN A 372 -0.92 16.09 -12.16
C GLN A 372 -1.76 14.82 -11.91
N TRP A 373 -2.50 14.79 -10.79
CA TRP A 373 -3.47 13.75 -10.50
C TRP A 373 -4.61 13.70 -11.52
N ASP A 374 -5.12 14.86 -11.94
CA ASP A 374 -6.13 14.94 -13.00
C ASP A 374 -5.59 14.43 -14.33
N TRP A 375 -4.38 14.82 -14.72
CA TRP A 375 -3.72 14.28 -15.93
C TRP A 375 -3.47 12.79 -15.85
N TRP A 376 -3.10 12.24 -14.69
CA TRP A 376 -2.93 10.81 -14.54
C TRP A 376 -4.23 10.03 -14.82
N VAL A 377 -5.35 10.54 -14.28
CA VAL A 377 -6.67 9.94 -14.45
C VAL A 377 -7.22 10.11 -15.86
N ASN A 378 -7.27 11.37 -16.33
CA ASN A 378 -8.02 11.78 -17.50
C ASN A 378 -7.14 11.99 -18.73
N GLY A 379 -5.85 12.26 -18.54
CA GLY A 379 -4.96 12.73 -19.59
C GLY A 379 -5.26 14.18 -19.94
N TRP A 380 -5.19 14.52 -21.22
CA TRP A 380 -5.49 15.86 -21.73
C TRP A 380 -6.00 15.82 -23.17
N THR A 381 -6.90 16.75 -23.50
CA THR A 381 -7.39 16.96 -24.87
C THR A 381 -6.47 17.91 -25.63
N THR A 382 -6.19 19.09 -25.07
CA THR A 382 -5.23 20.05 -25.62
C THR A 382 -3.82 19.72 -25.14
N SER A 383 -2.83 19.90 -26.02
CA SER A 383 -1.42 19.77 -25.65
C SER A 383 -1.08 20.71 -24.48
N PRO A 384 -0.49 20.21 -23.39
CA PRO A 384 -0.18 21.02 -22.21
C PRO A 384 1.12 21.81 -22.34
N ALA A 385 2.02 21.44 -23.27
CA ALA A 385 3.29 22.10 -23.52
C ALA A 385 3.83 21.77 -24.91
N GLN A 386 4.77 22.59 -25.40
CA GLN A 386 5.38 22.41 -26.72
C GLN A 386 5.97 21.00 -26.89
N GLY A 387 5.67 20.37 -28.03
CA GLY A 387 6.20 19.05 -28.36
C GLY A 387 5.45 17.87 -27.72
N ILE A 388 4.67 18.11 -26.68
CA ILE A 388 3.78 17.10 -26.11
C ILE A 388 2.54 16.97 -27.00
N PRO A 389 2.11 15.76 -27.40
CA PRO A 389 0.94 15.58 -28.26
C PRO A 389 -0.36 15.92 -27.53
N ALA A 390 -1.35 16.38 -28.30
CA ALA A 390 -2.74 16.49 -27.87
C ALA A 390 -3.42 15.11 -27.75
N ASN A 391 -4.59 15.06 -27.13
CA ASN A 391 -5.46 13.88 -27.02
C ASN A 391 -4.78 12.66 -26.37
N VAL A 392 -4.01 12.88 -25.31
CA VAL A 392 -3.43 11.80 -24.50
C VAL A 392 -4.46 11.34 -23.49
N LYS A 393 -4.65 10.03 -23.37
CA LYS A 393 -5.60 9.43 -22.43
C LYS A 393 -4.91 9.07 -21.11
N GLY A 394 -5.56 9.40 -20.00
CA GLY A 394 -5.20 8.88 -18.68
C GLY A 394 -5.83 7.51 -18.41
N PHE A 395 -5.51 6.93 -17.25
CA PHE A 395 -5.85 5.53 -16.96
C PHE A 395 -7.36 5.23 -16.96
N ALA A 396 -8.20 6.22 -16.66
CA ALA A 396 -9.65 6.02 -16.59
C ALA A 396 -10.25 5.65 -17.95
N SER A 397 -9.58 6.01 -19.06
CA SER A 397 -10.00 5.65 -20.41
C SER A 397 -9.85 4.16 -20.73
N PHE A 398 -9.11 3.41 -19.90
CA PHE A 398 -8.80 2.00 -20.12
C PHE A 398 -9.59 1.07 -19.18
N ASN A 399 -10.53 1.62 -18.40
CA ASN A 399 -11.35 0.88 -17.43
C ASN A 399 -10.51 0.05 -16.43
N LYS A 400 -9.32 0.55 -16.10
CA LYS A 400 -8.45 0.00 -15.06
C LYS A 400 -8.42 0.97 -13.89
N LYS A 401 -8.18 0.45 -12.70
CA LYS A 401 -7.91 1.28 -11.52
C LYS A 401 -6.45 1.71 -11.47
N SER A 402 -6.13 2.58 -10.51
CA SER A 402 -4.75 2.99 -10.23
C SER A 402 -4.46 2.97 -8.73
N TRP A 403 -3.22 2.64 -8.36
CA TRP A 403 -2.69 2.77 -7.00
C TRP A 403 -1.56 3.81 -6.93
N MET A 404 -1.49 4.58 -5.84
CA MET A 404 -0.28 5.32 -5.49
C MET A 404 0.60 4.37 -4.65
N THR A 405 1.77 4.01 -5.17
CA THR A 405 2.56 2.88 -4.61
C THR A 405 3.83 3.28 -3.86
N GLU A 406 4.24 4.53 -3.93
CA GLU A 406 5.39 5.04 -3.19
C GLU A 406 5.38 6.57 -3.12
N THR A 407 5.67 7.13 -1.95
CA THR A 407 6.01 8.55 -1.76
C THR A 407 6.65 8.73 -0.38
N SER A 408 7.41 9.81 -0.22
CA SER A 408 7.96 10.30 1.04
C SER A 408 8.52 11.71 0.86
N GLY A 409 9.36 12.17 1.78
CA GLY A 409 10.09 13.43 1.68
C GLY A 409 9.50 14.53 2.55
N GLU A 410 8.32 14.30 3.15
CA GLU A 410 7.69 15.30 3.99
C GLU A 410 8.43 15.55 5.30
N ASN A 411 8.38 16.80 5.77
CA ASN A 411 8.95 17.19 7.06
C ASN A 411 8.31 16.43 8.25
N LYS A 412 9.08 16.17 9.30
CA LYS A 412 8.61 15.47 10.51
C LYS A 412 7.54 16.24 11.30
N ASP A 413 7.48 17.56 11.17
CA ASP A 413 6.53 18.42 11.89
C ASP A 413 5.12 18.36 11.28
N TRP A 414 4.08 18.80 12.00
CA TRP A 414 2.72 18.84 11.48
C TRP A 414 2.54 19.96 10.44
N LEU A 415 2.91 21.20 10.78
CA LEU A 415 2.98 22.33 9.87
C LEU A 415 4.41 22.62 9.43
N TYR A 416 4.68 22.50 8.13
CA TYR A 416 5.91 23.01 7.51
C TYR A 416 5.66 23.35 6.02
N PRO A 417 6.34 24.37 5.45
CA PRO A 417 7.19 25.35 6.13
C PRO A 417 6.40 26.16 7.18
N LYS A 418 7.11 26.69 8.19
CA LYS A 418 6.48 27.48 9.27
C LYS A 418 5.95 28.83 8.79
N THR A 419 6.40 29.30 7.63
CA THR A 419 5.96 30.53 6.97
C THR A 419 5.34 30.22 5.61
N GLY A 420 4.23 30.88 5.27
CA GLY A 420 3.45 30.58 4.06
C GLY A 420 2.48 29.41 4.28
N PHE A 421 2.09 28.75 3.18
CA PHE A 421 1.18 27.61 3.24
C PHE A 421 1.93 26.35 3.72
N PRO A 422 1.52 25.71 4.83
CA PRO A 422 2.23 24.57 5.42
C PRO A 422 1.86 23.24 4.71
N GLY A 423 2.24 23.14 3.42
CA GLY A 423 1.92 22.00 2.56
C GLY A 423 2.87 20.81 2.66
N ASP A 424 3.91 20.87 3.50
CA ASP A 424 4.99 19.89 3.59
C ASP A 424 5.21 19.46 5.04
N GLY A 425 4.57 18.37 5.48
CA GLY A 425 4.54 17.93 6.87
C GLY A 425 3.39 16.96 7.13
N GLY A 426 3.00 16.76 8.40
CA GLY A 426 1.86 15.91 8.77
C GLY A 426 0.54 16.31 8.10
N LEU A 427 0.24 17.62 8.01
CA LEU A 427 -0.90 18.12 7.23
C LEU A 427 -0.72 17.87 5.74
N GLY A 428 0.51 18.06 5.23
CA GLY A 428 0.87 17.83 3.83
C GLY A 428 0.63 16.38 3.39
N VAL A 429 0.97 15.39 4.22
CA VAL A 429 0.68 13.97 3.97
C VAL A 429 -0.83 13.75 3.81
N ALA A 430 -1.64 14.32 4.72
CA ALA A 430 -3.10 14.20 4.66
C ALA A 430 -3.69 14.86 3.39
N ILE A 431 -3.18 16.03 2.99
CA ILE A 431 -3.60 16.72 1.76
C ILE A 431 -3.32 15.86 0.53
N ARG A 432 -2.13 15.24 0.45
CA ARG A 432 -1.75 14.42 -0.71
C ARG A 432 -2.56 13.14 -0.81
N ILE A 433 -2.80 12.46 0.32
CA ILE A 433 -3.69 11.29 0.35
C ILE A 433 -5.09 11.71 -0.11
N HIS A 434 -5.62 12.83 0.40
CA HIS A 434 -6.91 13.35 -0.02
C HIS A 434 -6.96 13.56 -1.55
N GLN A 435 -5.96 14.25 -2.12
CA GLN A 435 -5.92 14.56 -3.55
C GLN A 435 -5.79 13.33 -4.42
N ALA A 436 -4.96 12.37 -4.03
CA ALA A 436 -4.83 11.09 -4.74
C ALA A 436 -6.15 10.32 -4.75
N LEU A 437 -6.88 10.28 -3.63
CA LEU A 437 -8.16 9.59 -3.57
C LEU A 437 -9.28 10.36 -4.30
N THR A 438 -9.33 11.69 -4.20
CA THR A 438 -10.43 12.46 -4.80
C THR A 438 -10.20 12.80 -6.26
N THR A 439 -9.11 13.49 -6.56
CA THR A 439 -8.76 13.94 -7.91
C THR A 439 -8.07 12.81 -8.68
N GLY A 440 -7.09 12.16 -8.06
CA GLY A 440 -6.31 11.09 -8.68
C GLY A 440 -7.06 9.77 -8.82
N ARG A 441 -8.26 9.65 -8.25
CA ARG A 441 -9.09 8.43 -8.22
C ARG A 441 -8.32 7.16 -7.88
N GLN A 442 -7.31 7.28 -7.02
CA GLN A 442 -6.52 6.14 -6.57
C GLN A 442 -7.40 5.22 -5.73
N SER A 443 -7.20 3.91 -5.91
CA SER A 443 -7.84 2.85 -5.13
C SER A 443 -6.97 2.43 -3.94
N ALA A 444 -5.70 2.81 -3.90
CA ALA A 444 -4.83 2.56 -2.76
C ALA A 444 -3.78 3.66 -2.62
N TRP A 445 -3.21 3.75 -1.41
CA TRP A 445 -2.05 4.58 -1.11
C TRP A 445 -1.06 3.78 -0.27
N VAL A 446 0.15 3.63 -0.78
CA VAL A 446 1.26 2.94 -0.12
C VAL A 446 2.40 3.93 0.04
N TYR A 447 2.75 4.26 1.27
CA TYR A 447 3.87 5.14 1.58
C TYR A 447 5.21 4.41 1.40
N TRP A 448 6.33 5.14 1.29
CA TRP A 448 7.64 4.51 1.11
C TRP A 448 8.07 3.72 2.35
N THR A 449 8.67 4.36 3.34
CA THR A 449 9.09 3.66 4.57
C THR A 449 8.11 3.94 5.71
N PHE A 450 7.64 2.87 6.38
CA PHE A 450 6.75 3.04 7.52
C PHE A 450 7.44 3.73 8.71
N THR A 451 8.60 3.21 9.11
CA THR A 451 9.40 3.75 10.20
C THR A 451 10.84 3.97 9.80
N ASP A 452 11.35 5.16 10.08
CA ASP A 452 12.74 5.52 9.83
C ASP A 452 13.18 6.69 10.72
N SER A 453 14.48 6.74 11.03
CA SER A 453 15.07 7.77 11.88
C SER A 453 16.23 8.47 11.18
N ASP A 454 16.38 9.77 11.42
CA ASP A 454 17.61 10.50 11.07
C ASP A 454 18.75 10.19 12.06
N ASP A 455 19.95 10.69 11.78
CA ASP A 455 21.14 10.50 12.64
C ASP A 455 20.96 11.06 14.07
N ALA A 456 20.01 11.96 14.27
CA ALA A 456 19.66 12.53 15.58
C ALA A 456 18.54 11.74 16.30
N GLY A 457 18.04 10.66 15.69
CA GLY A 457 16.98 9.82 16.25
C GLY A 457 15.57 10.40 16.09
N ASN A 458 15.39 11.50 15.35
CA ASN A 458 14.06 12.00 15.01
C ASN A 458 13.47 11.20 13.84
N VAL A 459 12.16 11.30 13.64
CA VAL A 459 11.52 10.74 12.44
C VAL A 459 12.14 11.39 11.20
N SER A 460 12.68 10.57 10.28
CA SER A 460 13.33 11.05 9.05
C SER A 460 12.29 11.57 8.02
N ALA A 461 12.75 12.16 6.92
CA ALA A 461 11.89 12.51 5.79
C ALA A 461 11.26 11.28 5.11
N SER A 462 11.93 10.12 5.17
CA SER A 462 11.51 8.87 4.52
C SER A 462 10.46 8.08 5.31
N GLY A 463 10.46 8.18 6.65
CA GLY A 463 9.56 7.44 7.54
C GLY A 463 8.26 8.19 7.87
N LEU A 464 7.15 7.47 8.10
CA LEU A 464 5.94 8.07 8.72
C LEU A 464 6.09 8.26 10.23
N SER A 465 6.85 7.37 10.88
CA SER A 465 7.13 7.38 12.32
C SER A 465 8.51 6.79 12.62
N ASN A 466 8.80 6.57 13.89
CA ASN A 466 9.88 5.72 14.39
C ASN A 466 9.49 5.15 15.75
N GLN A 467 10.36 4.36 16.38
CA GLN A 467 10.07 3.74 17.68
C GLN A 467 9.83 4.79 18.79
N ALA A 468 10.57 5.90 18.76
CA ALA A 468 10.48 6.94 19.80
C ALA A 468 9.19 7.75 19.70
N ALA A 469 8.77 8.13 18.49
CA ALA A 469 7.57 8.93 18.26
C ALA A 469 6.28 8.08 18.18
N GLY A 470 6.36 6.85 17.71
CA GLY A 470 5.25 5.90 17.68
C GLY A 470 3.95 6.47 17.08
N ALA A 471 2.84 6.29 17.78
CA ALA A 471 1.51 6.65 17.30
C ALA A 471 1.21 8.17 17.30
N ILE A 472 2.12 9.01 17.79
CA ILE A 472 1.94 10.47 17.87
C ILE A 472 2.82 11.24 16.87
N ALA A 473 3.60 10.54 16.04
CA ALA A 473 4.37 11.19 14.98
C ALA A 473 3.44 11.97 14.02
N PRO A 474 3.72 13.25 13.70
CA PRO A 474 2.81 14.07 12.89
C PRO A 474 2.46 13.47 11.52
N LYS A 475 3.45 12.94 10.78
CA LYS A 475 3.22 12.29 9.49
C LYS A 475 2.37 11.04 9.59
N TYR A 476 2.68 10.17 10.55
CA TYR A 476 1.88 9.00 10.88
C TYR A 476 0.43 9.36 11.17
N VAL A 477 0.18 10.38 12.00
CA VAL A 477 -1.17 10.81 12.37
C VAL A 477 -1.91 11.37 11.15
N GLY A 478 -1.23 12.17 10.31
CA GLY A 478 -1.79 12.66 9.04
C GLY A 478 -2.28 11.53 8.14
N ALA A 479 -1.48 10.47 7.99
CA ALA A 479 -1.88 9.28 7.23
C ALA A 479 -2.97 8.44 7.94
N LYS A 480 -2.90 8.31 9.26
CA LYS A 480 -3.84 7.53 10.09
C LYS A 480 -5.30 7.95 9.92
N HIS A 481 -5.56 9.23 9.65
CA HIS A 481 -6.90 9.76 9.39
C HIS A 481 -7.60 9.09 8.20
N PHE A 482 -6.84 8.60 7.23
CA PHE A 482 -7.35 7.82 6.09
C PHE A 482 -7.23 6.34 6.36
N PHE A 483 -6.08 5.89 6.87
CA PHE A 483 -5.78 4.47 6.97
C PHE A 483 -6.78 3.79 7.89
N LYS A 484 -6.94 4.23 9.15
CA LYS A 484 -7.57 3.44 10.23
C LYS A 484 -9.03 3.01 9.98
N TYR A 485 -9.86 3.87 9.37
CA TYR A 485 -11.30 3.61 9.26
C TYR A 485 -11.78 3.38 7.82
N ILE A 486 -11.03 3.80 6.81
CA ILE A 486 -11.35 3.47 5.42
C ILE A 486 -10.83 2.05 5.16
N ARG A 487 -11.70 1.06 5.35
CA ARG A 487 -11.37 -0.36 5.19
C ARG A 487 -11.42 -0.79 3.71
N PRO A 488 -10.70 -1.85 3.31
CA PRO A 488 -10.84 -2.46 1.99
C PRO A 488 -12.30 -2.70 1.60
N ASN A 489 -12.58 -2.59 0.31
CA ASN A 489 -13.91 -2.67 -0.30
C ASN A 489 -14.88 -1.51 0.04
N SER A 490 -14.39 -0.45 0.70
CA SER A 490 -15.17 0.79 0.81
C SER A 490 -15.23 1.49 -0.54
N ASN A 491 -16.40 1.99 -0.93
CA ASN A 491 -16.53 2.88 -2.07
C ASN A 491 -16.25 4.30 -1.61
N ARG A 492 -15.41 5.05 -2.34
CA ARG A 492 -15.48 6.52 -2.23
C ARG A 492 -16.85 6.94 -2.75
N VAL A 493 -17.52 7.86 -2.06
CA VAL A 493 -18.85 8.33 -2.44
C VAL A 493 -18.82 9.80 -2.84
N GLU A 494 -19.86 10.25 -3.54
CA GLU A 494 -19.96 11.66 -3.96
C GLU A 494 -20.02 12.58 -2.73
N VAL A 495 -19.17 13.61 -2.78
CA VAL A 495 -19.18 14.72 -1.83
C VAL A 495 -19.19 16.01 -2.63
N VAL A 496 -20.19 16.85 -2.37
CA VAL A 496 -20.32 18.18 -2.98
C VAL A 496 -20.16 19.23 -1.90
N SER A 497 -19.12 20.05 -2.01
CA SER A 497 -18.82 21.12 -1.07
C SER A 497 -19.02 22.49 -1.70
N THR A 498 -19.70 23.38 -0.98
CA THR A 498 -20.01 24.75 -1.39
C THR A 498 -19.67 25.73 -0.26
N GLY A 499 -19.23 26.95 -0.60
CA GLY A 499 -18.79 27.93 0.37
C GLY A 499 -17.27 28.13 0.34
N ASN A 500 -16.58 27.85 1.45
CA ASN A 500 -15.14 28.08 1.57
C ASN A 500 -14.32 26.94 0.93
N ASN A 501 -13.53 27.27 -0.10
CA ASN A 501 -12.68 26.32 -0.81
C ASN A 501 -11.45 25.85 0.00
N ALA A 502 -11.21 26.40 1.19
CA ALA A 502 -10.18 25.93 2.12
C ALA A 502 -10.56 24.65 2.88
N ILE A 503 -11.79 24.16 2.70
CA ILE A 503 -12.22 22.87 3.25
C ILE A 503 -12.16 21.81 2.17
N LEU A 504 -11.28 20.83 2.35
CA LEU A 504 -11.24 19.63 1.53
C LEU A 504 -12.03 18.53 2.22
N SER A 505 -12.85 17.79 1.46
CA SER A 505 -13.81 16.84 2.03
C SER A 505 -13.94 15.59 1.18
N SER A 506 -13.85 14.42 1.80
CA SER A 506 -14.04 13.13 1.15
C SER A 506 -14.81 12.18 2.06
N ALA A 507 -15.58 11.25 1.49
CA ALA A 507 -16.33 10.27 2.23
C ALA A 507 -16.27 8.89 1.57
N TYR A 508 -16.39 7.87 2.41
CA TYR A 508 -16.24 6.47 2.04
C TYR A 508 -17.32 5.65 2.72
N PHE A 509 -17.99 4.80 1.96
CA PHE A 509 -19.05 3.92 2.45
C PHE A 509 -18.67 2.46 2.24
N ASN A 510 -18.67 1.69 3.32
CA ASN A 510 -18.48 0.25 3.28
C ASN A 510 -19.84 -0.45 3.34
N ASP A 511 -20.22 -1.08 2.24
CA ASP A 511 -21.53 -1.74 2.14
C ASP A 511 -21.70 -2.94 3.08
N SER A 512 -20.60 -3.65 3.38
CA SER A 512 -20.64 -4.87 4.19
C SER A 512 -20.78 -4.55 5.68
N SER A 513 -20.03 -3.57 6.18
CA SER A 513 -20.09 -3.16 7.59
C SER A 513 -21.10 -2.05 7.84
N LYS A 514 -21.73 -1.51 6.80
CA LYS A 514 -22.61 -0.33 6.83
C LYS A 514 -21.97 0.86 7.52
N THR A 515 -20.66 1.01 7.34
CA THR A 515 -19.85 2.08 7.94
C THR A 515 -19.65 3.20 6.95
N ILE A 516 -19.82 4.43 7.41
CA ILE A 516 -19.45 5.64 6.69
C ILE A 516 -18.28 6.32 7.42
N THR A 517 -17.25 6.65 6.65
CA THR A 517 -16.09 7.41 7.10
C THR A 517 -15.98 8.69 6.28
N ALA A 518 -16.01 9.85 6.90
CA ALA A 518 -15.75 11.14 6.25
C ALA A 518 -14.43 11.72 6.77
N VAL A 519 -13.59 12.25 5.87
CA VAL A 519 -12.34 12.92 6.21
C VAL A 519 -12.38 14.33 5.67
N LEU A 520 -12.23 15.31 6.56
CA LEU A 520 -12.27 16.74 6.30
C LEU A 520 -10.92 17.37 6.65
N LEU A 521 -10.44 18.29 5.83
CA LEU A 521 -9.22 19.06 6.07
C LEU A 521 -9.55 20.54 6.03
N ASN A 522 -9.11 21.29 7.04
CA ASN A 522 -9.11 22.75 7.00
C ASN A 522 -7.71 23.21 6.61
N THR A 523 -7.55 23.74 5.40
CA THR A 523 -6.27 24.21 4.87
C THR A 523 -6.10 25.73 5.06
N SER A 524 -6.94 26.38 5.86
CA SER A 524 -6.80 27.80 6.21
C SER A 524 -6.13 28.01 7.57
N SER A 525 -5.59 29.22 7.77
CA SER A 525 -5.02 29.68 9.03
C SER A 525 -6.06 30.07 10.08
N THR A 526 -7.36 29.93 9.79
CA THR A 526 -8.45 30.30 10.70
C THR A 526 -9.38 29.12 10.95
N SER A 527 -10.07 29.13 12.09
CA SER A 527 -11.09 28.12 12.38
C SER A 527 -12.26 28.24 11.38
N GLN A 528 -12.80 27.10 10.97
CA GLN A 528 -13.90 27.03 10.01
C GLN A 528 -15.05 26.21 10.57
N THR A 529 -16.29 26.69 10.39
CA THR A 529 -17.49 25.92 10.73
C THR A 529 -18.06 25.29 9.47
N VAL A 530 -18.30 23.99 9.52
CA VAL A 530 -18.85 23.18 8.42
C VAL A 530 -20.22 22.63 8.80
N GLN A 531 -21.13 22.59 7.84
CA GLN A 531 -22.40 21.87 7.92
C GLN A 531 -22.33 20.66 7.00
N ILE A 532 -22.36 19.48 7.58
CA ILE A 532 -22.34 18.22 6.85
C ILE A 532 -23.78 17.72 6.74
N LYS A 533 -24.27 17.63 5.53
CA LYS A 533 -25.57 17.04 5.19
C LYS A 533 -25.36 15.62 4.72
N LEU A 534 -26.09 14.70 5.35
CA LEU A 534 -26.02 13.28 5.07
C LEU A 534 -27.43 12.71 5.23
N ALA A 535 -28.02 12.25 4.14
CA ALA A 535 -29.37 11.70 4.09
C ALA A 535 -29.44 10.28 4.66
N LEU A 536 -29.06 10.12 5.94
CA LEU A 536 -29.15 8.89 6.72
C LEU A 536 -29.98 9.13 7.97
N ALA A 537 -30.43 8.03 8.59
CA ALA A 537 -31.08 8.07 9.90
C ALA A 537 -30.14 8.65 10.96
N ASP A 538 -30.71 9.27 11.99
CA ASP A 538 -29.98 9.82 13.13
C ASP A 538 -29.04 8.75 13.72
N MET A 539 -27.77 9.14 13.86
CA MET A 539 -26.72 8.25 14.36
C MET A 539 -25.61 9.05 15.01
N ARG A 540 -24.81 8.38 15.85
CA ARG A 540 -23.64 8.97 16.47
C ARG A 540 -22.38 8.65 15.67
N PHE A 541 -21.58 9.67 15.41
CA PHE A 541 -20.25 9.54 14.83
C PHE A 541 -19.19 9.67 15.91
N ASN A 542 -18.19 8.80 15.85
CA ASN A 542 -16.91 9.06 16.51
C ASN A 542 -16.13 10.06 15.69
N VAL A 543 -15.52 11.04 16.35
CA VAL A 543 -14.78 12.13 15.71
C VAL A 543 -13.33 12.07 16.18
N TYR A 544 -12.40 12.13 15.24
CA TYR A 544 -10.96 12.14 15.47
C TYR A 544 -10.39 13.41 14.84
N SER A 545 -9.77 14.29 15.62
CA SER A 545 -9.24 15.57 15.12
C SER A 545 -7.75 15.71 15.40
N SER A 546 -7.01 16.25 14.45
CA SER A 546 -5.58 16.57 14.59
C SER A 546 -5.27 17.96 14.08
N ASN A 547 -4.45 18.69 14.83
CA ASN A 547 -3.80 19.96 14.46
C ASN A 547 -2.45 20.05 15.20
N GLU A 548 -1.64 21.07 14.93
CA GLU A 548 -0.31 21.24 15.54
C GLU A 548 -0.36 21.01 17.07
N ASN A 549 0.49 20.10 17.56
CA ASN A 549 0.60 19.67 18.96
C ASN A 549 -0.66 19.00 19.58
N ASN A 550 -1.71 18.78 18.81
CA ASN A 550 -2.95 18.14 19.25
C ASN A 550 -3.32 17.02 18.29
N TYR A 551 -2.68 15.87 18.44
CA TYR A 551 -2.81 14.75 17.53
C TYR A 551 -3.83 13.71 18.00
N TRP A 552 -4.69 13.25 17.09
CA TRP A 552 -5.64 12.15 17.29
C TRP A 552 -6.60 12.34 18.48
N LYS A 553 -7.10 13.57 18.71
CA LYS A 553 -8.06 13.85 19.78
C LYS A 553 -9.42 13.23 19.44
N THR A 554 -10.00 12.50 20.39
CA THR A 554 -11.28 11.81 20.22
C THR A 554 -12.43 12.62 20.80
N SER A 555 -13.53 12.68 20.07
CA SER A 555 -14.82 13.19 20.52
C SER A 555 -15.95 12.48 19.76
N SER A 556 -17.15 13.02 19.79
CA SER A 556 -18.30 12.45 19.08
C SER A 556 -19.30 13.53 18.73
N VAL A 557 -20.04 13.32 17.65
CA VAL A 557 -21.10 14.22 17.22
C VAL A 557 -22.32 13.41 16.75
N ASP A 558 -23.50 13.92 17.01
CA ASP A 558 -24.74 13.28 16.57
C ASP A 558 -25.17 13.87 15.22
N LEU A 559 -25.49 13.01 14.26
CA LEU A 559 -26.28 13.35 13.10
C LEU A 559 -27.72 13.49 13.58
N LYS A 560 -28.28 14.70 13.48
CA LYS A 560 -29.67 14.98 13.83
C LYS A 560 -30.38 15.59 12.65
N SER A 561 -31.52 15.02 12.27
CA SER A 561 -32.29 15.50 11.10
C SER A 561 -31.42 15.62 9.84
N GLY A 562 -30.53 14.64 9.64
CA GLY A 562 -29.65 14.57 8.48
C GLY A 562 -28.54 15.63 8.41
N THR A 563 -28.27 16.37 9.49
CA THR A 563 -27.22 17.41 9.53
C THR A 563 -26.29 17.25 10.74
N ILE A 564 -25.01 17.53 10.53
CA ILE A 564 -23.96 17.69 11.55
C ILE A 564 -23.34 19.08 11.41
N SER A 565 -23.20 19.79 12.52
CA SER A 565 -22.43 21.05 12.59
C SER A 565 -21.13 20.80 13.33
N LEU A 566 -19.99 21.18 12.74
CA LEU A 566 -18.66 20.97 13.31
C LEU A 566 -17.79 22.22 13.14
N THR A 567 -17.02 22.56 14.16
CA THR A 567 -15.95 23.57 14.08
C THR A 567 -14.60 22.89 13.95
N MET A 568 -13.85 23.23 12.91
CA MET A 568 -12.52 22.71 12.61
C MET A 568 -11.47 23.76 12.96
N ASN A 569 -10.41 23.33 13.67
CA ASN A 569 -9.25 24.18 13.97
C ASN A 569 -8.51 24.58 12.68
N PRO A 570 -7.69 25.66 12.70
CA PRO A 570 -6.79 25.97 11.60
C PRO A 570 -5.90 24.79 11.24
N TYR A 571 -5.57 24.64 9.95
CA TYR A 571 -4.58 23.65 9.47
C TYR A 571 -4.73 22.25 10.10
N SER A 572 -5.95 21.73 10.04
CA SER A 572 -6.37 20.54 10.78
C SER A 572 -6.96 19.45 9.88
N VAL A 573 -6.98 18.22 10.39
CA VAL A 573 -7.66 17.08 9.79
C VAL A 573 -8.68 16.55 10.79
N THR A 574 -9.90 16.26 10.34
CA THR A 574 -10.95 15.64 11.14
C THR A 574 -11.57 14.46 10.41
N THR A 575 -11.59 13.30 11.06
CA THR A 575 -12.26 12.09 10.57
C THR A 575 -13.51 11.82 11.40
N LEU A 576 -14.65 11.64 10.73
CA LEU A 576 -15.89 11.17 11.32
C LEU A 576 -16.08 9.71 10.90
N ASN A 577 -16.32 8.81 11.85
CA ASN A 577 -16.63 7.42 11.58
C ASN A 577 -17.91 7.00 12.30
N GLY A 578 -18.91 6.60 11.53
CA GLY A 578 -20.20 6.16 12.02
C GLY A 578 -20.60 4.86 11.35
N SER A 579 -21.21 3.95 12.08
CA SER A 579 -21.89 2.80 11.49
C SER A 579 -23.37 3.07 11.57
N LEU A 580 -24.06 2.86 10.45
CA LEU A 580 -25.51 2.75 10.48
C LEU A 580 -25.85 1.68 11.52
N PRO A 581 -26.93 1.85 12.30
CA PRO A 581 -27.51 0.73 12.99
C PRO A 581 -27.82 -0.29 11.88
N THR A 582 -27.00 -1.33 11.74
CA THR A 582 -27.55 -2.60 11.31
C THR A 582 -28.64 -2.81 12.32
N THR A 583 -29.91 -2.74 11.91
CA THR A 583 -31.03 -3.13 12.76
C THR A 583 -30.50 -4.23 13.62
N GLN A 584 -30.57 -4.06 14.94
CA GLN A 584 -30.32 -5.18 15.82
C GLN A 584 -30.99 -6.38 15.16
N VAL A 585 -30.36 -7.54 15.25
CA VAL A 585 -31.12 -8.76 15.03
C VAL A 585 -32.27 -8.69 16.04
N ASN A 586 -33.39 -8.06 15.66
CA ASN A 586 -34.68 -8.68 15.81
C ASN A 586 -34.36 -10.05 15.27
N ASN A 587 -34.19 -11.02 16.18
CA ASN A 587 -34.26 -12.42 15.80
C ASN A 587 -35.33 -12.45 14.74
N PRO A 588 -35.04 -12.78 13.46
CA PRO A 588 -36.13 -13.10 12.56
C PRO A 588 -36.91 -14.12 13.37
N LYS A 589 -38.09 -13.73 13.86
CA LYS A 589 -38.90 -14.62 14.67
C LYS A 589 -39.14 -15.76 13.71
N SER A 590 -38.42 -16.86 13.90
CA SER A 590 -38.57 -17.99 13.00
C SER A 590 -40.03 -18.35 13.02
N ASP A 591 -40.63 -18.42 11.84
CA ASP A 591 -42.02 -18.83 11.74
C ASP A 591 -42.17 -20.30 12.09
N VAL A 592 -41.09 -21.09 12.10
CA VAL A 592 -41.10 -22.52 12.40
C VAL A 592 -40.70 -22.80 13.84
N ILE A 593 -39.70 -22.09 14.37
CA ILE A 593 -39.18 -22.25 15.74
C ILE A 593 -39.61 -21.04 16.57
N THR A 594 -40.57 -21.20 17.47
CA THR A 594 -41.07 -20.10 18.31
C THR A 594 -40.76 -20.32 19.78
N GLU A 595 -40.90 -19.28 20.60
CA GLU A 595 -40.80 -19.38 22.08
C GLU A 595 -39.46 -19.93 22.59
N MET A 596 -38.37 -19.72 21.83
CA MET A 596 -37.07 -20.24 22.21
C MET A 596 -36.52 -19.55 23.45
N THR A 597 -36.31 -20.29 24.53
CA THR A 597 -35.73 -19.82 25.79
C THR A 597 -34.71 -20.82 26.32
N LEU A 598 -33.77 -20.32 27.14
CA LEU A 598 -32.74 -21.12 27.80
C LEU A 598 -32.82 -20.84 29.30
N SER A 599 -33.05 -21.86 30.13
CA SER A 599 -33.19 -21.69 31.58
C SER A 599 -32.56 -22.85 32.39
N PRO A 600 -31.81 -22.55 33.46
CA PRO A 600 -31.35 -21.22 33.88
C PRO A 600 -30.31 -20.63 32.89
N ASN A 601 -30.22 -19.30 32.84
CA ASN A 601 -29.17 -18.56 32.12
C ASN A 601 -28.91 -17.23 32.86
N PRO A 602 -27.75 -17.03 33.52
CA PRO A 602 -26.56 -17.88 33.49
C PRO A 602 -26.77 -19.30 34.06
N TRP A 603 -26.00 -20.27 33.58
CA TRP A 603 -26.12 -21.68 33.98
C TRP A 603 -24.84 -22.21 34.62
N TYR A 604 -25.01 -23.18 35.53
CA TYR A 604 -23.92 -23.86 36.24
C TYR A 604 -23.73 -25.28 35.70
N HIS A 605 -24.59 -26.24 36.07
CA HIS A 605 -24.45 -27.66 35.67
C HIS A 605 -25.53 -28.18 34.72
N HIS A 606 -26.68 -27.51 34.68
CA HIS A 606 -27.80 -27.91 33.84
C HIS A 606 -28.51 -26.67 33.30
N ALA A 607 -28.86 -26.74 32.03
CA ALA A 607 -29.73 -25.78 31.37
C ALA A 607 -30.68 -26.54 30.46
N ASN A 608 -31.85 -25.97 30.23
CA ASN A 608 -32.86 -26.54 29.36
C ASN A 608 -33.12 -25.57 28.21
N ILE A 609 -33.11 -26.08 26.99
CA ILE A 609 -33.48 -25.34 25.79
C ILE A 609 -34.96 -25.64 25.53
N HIS A 610 -35.79 -24.64 25.76
CA HIS A 610 -37.23 -24.71 25.48
C HIS A 610 -37.51 -24.04 24.14
N PHE A 611 -38.32 -24.65 23.29
CA PHE A 611 -38.83 -24.04 22.05
C PHE A 611 -40.08 -24.78 21.57
N ASN A 612 -40.89 -24.11 20.76
CA ASN A 612 -42.02 -24.71 20.05
C ASN A 612 -41.67 -24.89 18.56
N LEU A 613 -42.06 -26.03 17.99
CA LEU A 613 -42.00 -26.31 16.56
C LEU A 613 -43.40 -26.29 15.95
N LYS A 614 -43.64 -25.45 14.94
CA LYS A 614 -44.92 -25.47 14.21
C LYS A 614 -45.13 -26.73 13.39
N HIS A 615 -44.05 -27.37 12.92
CA HIS A 615 -44.10 -28.58 12.09
C HIS A 615 -43.05 -29.61 12.54
N SER A 616 -43.30 -30.89 12.28
CA SER A 616 -42.34 -31.96 12.53
C SER A 616 -41.19 -31.94 11.52
N GLY A 617 -39.97 -32.27 11.94
CA GLY A 617 -38.85 -32.57 11.04
C GLY A 617 -37.48 -32.49 11.71
N LEU A 618 -36.42 -32.51 10.92
CA LEU A 618 -35.04 -32.62 11.41
C LEU A 618 -34.59 -31.32 12.09
N VAL A 619 -34.27 -31.39 13.38
CA VAL A 619 -33.80 -30.25 14.17
C VAL A 619 -32.32 -30.44 14.51
N HIS A 620 -31.57 -29.35 14.37
CA HIS A 620 -30.15 -29.30 14.67
C HIS A 620 -29.87 -28.21 15.70
N ILE A 621 -29.23 -28.56 16.82
CA ILE A 621 -28.92 -27.64 17.93
C ILE A 621 -27.41 -27.62 18.15
N ASP A 622 -26.79 -26.48 17.92
CA ASP A 622 -25.34 -26.26 18.12
C ASP A 622 -25.05 -25.26 19.23
N VAL A 623 -23.95 -25.46 19.94
CA VAL A 623 -23.29 -24.44 20.76
C VAL A 623 -22.20 -23.78 19.92
N LEU A 624 -22.20 -22.46 19.89
CA LEU A 624 -21.20 -21.64 19.21
C LEU A 624 -20.39 -20.82 20.21
N ASN A 625 -19.10 -20.63 19.94
CA ASN A 625 -18.29 -19.64 20.64
C ASN A 625 -18.53 -18.21 20.10
N LEU A 626 -17.86 -17.21 20.68
CA LEU A 626 -17.94 -15.80 20.26
C LEU A 626 -17.50 -15.55 18.81
N TYR A 627 -16.72 -16.46 18.22
CA TYR A 627 -16.27 -16.39 16.83
C TYR A 627 -17.24 -17.09 15.85
N GLY A 628 -18.36 -17.63 16.35
CA GLY A 628 -19.36 -18.36 15.55
C GLY A 628 -18.96 -19.78 15.18
N GLN A 629 -17.89 -20.32 15.77
CA GLN A 629 -17.46 -21.71 15.55
C GLN A 629 -18.29 -22.65 16.41
N VAL A 630 -18.72 -23.78 15.84
CA VAL A 630 -19.40 -24.85 16.58
C VAL A 630 -18.41 -25.49 17.54
N VAL A 631 -18.70 -25.43 18.83
CA VAL A 631 -17.91 -26.07 19.90
C VAL A 631 -18.56 -27.36 20.39
N GLU A 632 -19.87 -27.51 20.20
CA GLU A 632 -20.62 -28.70 20.59
C GLU A 632 -21.92 -28.82 19.78
N ASN A 633 -22.36 -30.04 19.49
CA ASN A 633 -23.68 -30.33 18.91
C ASN A 633 -24.53 -31.05 19.97
N ILE A 634 -25.63 -30.42 20.37
CA ILE A 634 -26.51 -30.91 21.46
C ILE A 634 -27.58 -31.85 20.91
N TRP A 635 -28.02 -31.63 19.67
CA TRP A 635 -29.11 -32.38 19.07
C TRP A 635 -29.02 -32.39 17.55
N ASN A 636 -29.31 -33.53 16.93
CA ASN A 636 -29.33 -33.69 15.48
C ASN A 636 -30.29 -34.81 15.04
N GLU A 637 -31.56 -34.71 15.46
CA GLU A 637 -32.57 -35.75 15.20
C GLU A 637 -33.94 -35.14 14.84
N PRO A 638 -34.84 -35.90 14.20
CA PRO A 638 -36.21 -35.48 13.95
C PRO A 638 -36.99 -35.21 15.24
N LEU A 639 -37.74 -34.10 15.29
CA LEU A 639 -38.68 -33.77 16.36
C LEU A 639 -40.09 -33.60 15.79
N SER A 640 -41.11 -33.97 16.57
CA SER A 640 -42.51 -33.74 16.23
C SER A 640 -42.90 -32.26 16.35
N SER A 641 -43.95 -31.79 15.70
CA SER A 641 -44.54 -30.47 16.02
C SER A 641 -44.95 -30.40 17.50
N GLY A 642 -44.82 -29.23 18.13
CA GLY A 642 -45.17 -28.99 19.53
C GLY A 642 -44.03 -28.44 20.38
N ASN A 643 -44.23 -28.43 21.70
CA ASN A 643 -43.25 -27.91 22.66
C ASN A 643 -42.16 -28.94 22.93
N HIS A 644 -40.92 -28.49 22.88
CA HIS A 644 -39.73 -29.28 23.18
C HIS A 644 -38.97 -28.68 24.34
N ASN A 645 -38.39 -29.58 25.14
CA ASN A 645 -37.52 -29.24 26.24
C ASN A 645 -36.30 -30.15 26.17
N ILE A 646 -35.22 -29.63 25.58
CA ILE A 646 -33.99 -30.40 25.37
C ILE A 646 -33.03 -30.12 26.52
N PRO A 647 -32.71 -31.11 27.37
CA PRO A 647 -31.78 -30.93 28.45
C PRO A 647 -30.36 -30.82 27.90
N MET A 648 -29.66 -29.76 28.30
CA MET A 648 -28.26 -29.59 28.03
C MET A 648 -27.45 -30.14 29.20
N LYS A 649 -26.66 -31.18 28.95
CA LYS A 649 -25.79 -31.83 29.93
C LYS A 649 -24.39 -31.91 29.36
N GLN A 650 -23.43 -31.16 29.91
CA GLN A 650 -22.01 -31.54 29.91
C GLN A 650 -21.09 -30.56 30.65
N ASP A 651 -19.96 -31.13 31.09
CA ASP A 651 -18.89 -30.56 31.90
C ASP A 651 -17.69 -30.02 31.06
N LEU A 652 -17.82 -29.93 29.73
CA LEU A 652 -16.71 -29.65 28.81
C LEU A 652 -16.62 -28.20 28.32
N LEU A 653 -17.65 -27.37 28.56
CA LEU A 653 -17.61 -25.96 28.20
C LEU A 653 -16.89 -25.16 29.30
N THR A 654 -15.80 -24.50 28.94
CA THR A 654 -15.13 -23.55 29.84
C THR A 654 -16.06 -22.37 30.17
N PRO A 655 -15.95 -21.76 31.37
CA PRO A 655 -16.74 -20.57 31.70
C PRO A 655 -16.59 -19.47 30.65
N GLY A 656 -17.71 -18.89 30.21
CA GLY A 656 -17.69 -17.96 29.09
C GLY A 656 -19.06 -17.69 28.47
N ILE A 657 -19.04 -16.87 27.40
CA ILE A 657 -20.23 -16.53 26.61
C ILE A 657 -20.27 -17.45 25.38
N TYR A 658 -21.43 -18.07 25.18
CA TYR A 658 -21.73 -18.94 24.05
C TYR A 658 -23.06 -18.55 23.40
N TYR A 659 -23.37 -19.15 22.27
CA TYR A 659 -24.67 -19.02 21.61
C TYR A 659 -25.23 -20.40 21.29
N ILE A 660 -26.51 -20.63 21.59
CA ILE A 660 -27.24 -21.82 21.15
C ILE A 660 -27.93 -21.48 19.83
N LYS A 661 -27.66 -22.27 18.79
CA LYS A 661 -28.27 -22.15 17.47
C LYS A 661 -29.17 -23.35 17.22
N VAL A 662 -30.48 -23.14 17.13
CA VAL A 662 -31.46 -24.16 16.72
C VAL A 662 -31.82 -23.93 15.26
N ARG A 663 -31.78 -24.98 14.45
CA ARG A 663 -32.07 -24.93 13.00
C ARG A 663 -33.02 -26.03 12.59
N MET A 664 -33.91 -25.73 11.64
CA MET A 664 -34.76 -26.68 10.96
C MET A 664 -34.97 -26.20 9.52
N ALA A 665 -34.58 -27.01 8.52
CA ALA A 665 -34.57 -26.60 7.11
C ALA A 665 -33.84 -25.25 6.89
N ASN A 666 -34.53 -24.22 6.37
CA ASN A 666 -33.99 -22.87 6.14
C ASN A 666 -34.22 -21.91 7.32
N ASP A 667 -34.90 -22.38 8.39
CA ASP A 667 -35.24 -21.60 9.57
C ASP A 667 -34.21 -21.79 10.68
N MET A 668 -33.92 -20.71 11.41
CA MET A 668 -33.02 -20.75 12.55
C MET A 668 -33.33 -19.70 13.61
N ASN A 669 -33.07 -20.05 14.87
CA ASN A 669 -33.01 -19.12 15.99
C ASN A 669 -31.69 -19.24 16.74
N ILE A 670 -31.26 -18.13 17.35
CA ILE A 670 -30.08 -18.08 18.19
C ILE A 670 -30.43 -17.44 19.53
N VAL A 671 -29.94 -18.04 20.63
CA VAL A 671 -30.05 -17.49 21.99
C VAL A 671 -28.67 -17.42 22.62
N ARG A 672 -28.36 -16.30 23.28
CA ARG A 672 -27.11 -16.11 24.04
C ARG A 672 -27.14 -16.94 25.33
N MET A 673 -26.03 -17.60 25.63
CA MET A 673 -25.82 -18.42 26.83
C MET A 673 -24.59 -17.93 27.61
N ILE A 674 -24.68 -17.94 28.95
CA ILE A 674 -23.57 -17.59 29.85
C ILE A 674 -23.28 -18.78 30.78
N LYS A 675 -22.12 -19.43 30.62
CA LYS A 675 -21.62 -20.48 31.52
C LYS A 675 -20.81 -19.84 32.64
N LEU A 676 -21.19 -20.13 33.89
CA LEU A 676 -20.43 -19.72 35.07
C LEU A 676 -19.43 -20.80 35.50
N ASN A 677 -18.38 -20.38 36.21
CA ASN A 677 -17.48 -21.29 36.91
C ASN A 677 -18.19 -21.82 38.17
N GLU A 678 -17.85 -23.04 38.60
CA GLU A 678 -18.26 -23.54 39.92
C GLU A 678 -17.81 -22.62 41.06
#